data_AF-A0A535U0N3-F1
#
_entry.id   AF-A0A535U0N3-F1
#
_cell.length_a   1.000
_cell.length_b   1.000
_cell.length_c   1.000
_cell.angle_alpha   90.00
_cell.angle_beta   90.00
_cell.angle_gamma   90.00
#
_symmetry.space_group_name_H-M   'P 1'
#
loop_
_entity.id
_entity.type
_entity.pdbx_description
1 polymer ?
#
loop_
_entity_poly.entity_id
_entity_poly.type
_entity_poly.pdbx_seq_one_letter_code
_entity_poly.pdbx_strand_id
1 'polypeptide(L)'
;MTYLVAAVAGLAAIGLLLLTIRRPTVGCAALVLTVPLTAGLARGSLVPVLKPNELILFIVLTGVVIHQMTQRNPRPVGALDLAVGGYVMASVAIPFLVILLTHYAADIDTWRTVLSPALFLIVYYVFSRTHLTDRSLRAILNCALLAGVLVCLIASAELANVPGVRGFIQANYPAPALASYRPSSTLGHYSAVGAFGLLTYIVALALATTRSPLFPRWWLTVCMGVGALGIIVSETWAPLATLPVATIIILLYGRRIPRELVITIACGVLALAVLLPVINTRFEQQHVVTAQGFVVPESMQTRIRYWNEFIIPALSDHLWFGTGTVIPSSVPDRLTVFVDNEYLWAGFRAGVPGIALLIAMLVVITGVGWAQRFNANRLRRAIGAASMATAVMLLLLGATAQYITFAGLSQEIAMLVGVMAGLISQARPQRAPVVVIASREPGWIGVPRPFEPALVELRRLTPESGLLRSSAVVFVGFAAARALGFLFSVAAARILAPPEYGRLTYALAVITITSVFISVAPFGLSRFLARNQNDRGIQEKYFTNWVAVIGLIVVISSAAVIPIAVLLGLAGWMLVGIICNFVGIAVLESYLEVQRGLDRYVAMMATYVIANLVQLLGILILASNGVRSPTAFLIIYGLSSIVALALTQPMFPVSLRLVRQEIEWTRIREIFVFARPLLMQSVFFAVWFSGDLIIVRQLLWPDATGNYGAAKALVNVLLLAPAAIGTAILPRVARLGEGSVARYMLAALALTAVVTLPLVAGAALFGSRLIAILFGAKYPYAAQPVAILAVGMGLHGFYTVIRNILIGLGRPGIDAVASGAAMLCTVGIGLALVPRFGLVGAAIAFTTGAAMRTAIIGTFAVWNLWTHQLHHVDVAPALQAQT
;
A
#
# COMPACT_ATOMS: atom_id res chain seq x y z
N MET A 1 26.97 36.44 -13.22
CA MET A 1 25.50 36.43 -12.98
C MET A 1 24.99 35.07 -12.48
N THR A 2 25.43 33.95 -13.06
CA THR A 2 24.97 32.58 -12.72
C THR A 2 25.19 32.16 -11.26
N TYR A 3 26.34 32.47 -10.66
CA TYR A 3 26.63 32.16 -9.25
C TYR A 3 25.78 32.97 -8.26
N LEU A 4 25.45 34.22 -8.60
CA LEU A 4 24.59 35.07 -7.77
C LEU A 4 23.14 34.55 -7.76
N VAL A 5 22.62 34.15 -8.93
CA VAL A 5 21.29 33.54 -9.05
C VAL A 5 21.22 32.21 -8.31
N ALA A 6 22.27 31.37 -8.41
CA ALA A 6 22.35 30.12 -7.66
C ALA A 6 22.42 30.34 -6.14
N ALA A 7 23.18 31.34 -5.68
CA ALA A 7 23.27 31.68 -4.26
C ALA A 7 21.94 32.21 -3.70
N VAL A 8 21.25 33.09 -4.45
CA VAL A 8 19.92 33.60 -4.07
C VAL A 8 18.89 32.46 -4.05
N ALA A 9 18.90 31.57 -5.04
CA ALA A 9 18.03 30.40 -5.07
C ALA A 9 18.31 29.44 -3.90
N GLY A 10 19.58 29.23 -3.55
CA GLY A 10 19.99 28.43 -2.40
C GLY A 10 19.50 29.02 -1.07
N LEU A 11 19.67 30.34 -0.87
CA LEU A 11 19.16 31.04 0.30
C LEU A 11 17.62 31.00 0.38
N ALA A 12 16.93 31.17 -0.75
CA ALA A 12 15.48 31.05 -0.82
C ALA A 12 15.00 29.62 -0.49
N ALA A 13 15.71 28.59 -0.95
CA ALA A 13 15.42 27.19 -0.65
C ALA A 13 15.60 26.89 0.86
N ILE A 14 16.70 27.37 1.46
CA ILE A 14 16.95 27.23 2.91
C ILE A 14 15.88 28.00 3.70
N GLY A 15 15.55 29.23 3.27
CA GLY A 15 14.50 30.03 3.89
C GLY A 15 13.14 29.33 3.86
N LEU A 16 12.75 28.78 2.70
CA LEU A 16 11.51 28.02 2.55
C LEU A 16 11.51 26.75 3.43
N LEU A 17 12.64 26.04 3.50
CA LEU A 17 12.79 24.87 4.37
C LEU A 17 12.57 25.25 5.85
N LEU A 18 13.30 26.24 6.36
CA LEU A 18 13.22 26.70 7.74
C LEU A 18 11.82 27.22 8.09
N LEU A 19 11.19 27.98 7.18
CA LEU A 19 9.82 28.45 7.33
C LEU A 19 8.83 27.28 7.36
N THR A 20 9.02 26.27 6.53
CA THR A 20 8.15 25.07 6.50
C THR A 20 8.32 24.24 7.77
N ILE A 21 9.54 24.10 8.30
CA ILE A 21 9.81 23.44 9.58
C ILE A 21 9.07 24.16 10.72
N ARG A 22 9.04 25.50 10.72
CA ARG A 22 8.36 26.28 11.77
C ARG A 22 6.85 26.34 11.57
N ARG A 23 6.38 26.50 10.34
CA ARG A 23 4.97 26.67 9.95
C ARG A 23 4.71 25.95 8.61
N PRO A 24 4.35 24.65 8.65
CA PRO A 24 4.14 23.86 7.43
C PRO A 24 3.05 24.41 6.50
N THR A 25 2.09 25.17 7.04
CA THR A 25 1.04 25.83 6.27
C THR A 25 1.56 26.89 5.31
N VAL A 26 2.69 27.53 5.62
CA VAL A 26 3.36 28.50 4.73
C VAL A 26 4.01 27.76 3.57
N GLY A 27 4.71 26.64 3.84
CA GLY A 27 5.26 25.78 2.81
C GLY A 27 4.17 25.23 1.88
N CYS A 28 3.02 24.82 2.43
CA CYS A 28 1.85 24.43 1.67
C CYS A 28 1.35 25.56 0.75
N ALA A 29 1.16 26.78 1.25
CA ALA A 29 0.70 27.91 0.45
C ALA A 29 1.70 28.30 -0.66
N ALA A 30 3.00 28.28 -0.35
CA ALA A 30 4.06 28.52 -1.32
C ALA A 30 4.05 27.46 -2.43
N LEU A 31 3.87 26.19 -2.06
CA LEU A 31 3.82 25.08 -3.01
C LEU A 31 2.67 25.23 -4.00
N VAL A 32 1.46 25.51 -3.51
CA VAL A 32 0.25 25.73 -4.32
C VAL A 32 0.41 26.88 -5.30
N LEU A 33 1.02 27.99 -4.86
CA LEU A 33 1.21 29.15 -5.72
C LEU A 33 2.28 28.89 -6.80
N THR A 34 3.39 28.27 -6.42
CA THR A 34 4.57 28.16 -7.29
C THR A 34 4.53 27.00 -8.26
N VAL A 35 3.88 25.89 -7.89
CA VAL A 35 3.81 24.68 -8.71
C VAL A 35 3.19 24.94 -10.09
N PRO A 36 2.01 25.57 -10.23
CA PRO A 36 1.42 25.84 -11.54
C PRO A 36 2.23 26.83 -12.38
N LEU A 37 2.97 27.73 -11.73
CA LEU A 37 3.83 28.72 -12.38
C LEU A 37 5.16 28.14 -12.86
N THR A 38 5.55 26.96 -12.39
CA THR A 38 6.86 26.36 -12.69
C THR A 38 6.76 24.96 -13.31
N ALA A 39 5.57 24.39 -13.46
CA ALA A 39 5.34 23.04 -13.95
C ALA A 39 5.83 22.79 -15.39
N GLY A 40 5.70 23.80 -16.25
CA GLY A 40 6.13 23.77 -17.65
C GLY A 40 7.61 24.08 -17.87
N LEU A 41 8.36 24.45 -16.83
CA LEU A 41 9.80 24.69 -16.96
C LEU A 41 10.54 23.37 -17.25
N ALA A 42 11.59 23.47 -18.08
CA ALA A 42 12.43 22.33 -18.42
C ALA A 42 13.15 21.75 -17.19
N ARG A 43 13.38 20.42 -17.21
CA ARG A 43 14.32 19.76 -16.29
C ARG A 43 15.72 20.31 -16.55
N GLY A 44 16.56 20.40 -15.51
CA GLY A 44 17.92 20.93 -15.65
C GLY A 44 18.02 22.47 -15.65
N SER A 45 16.90 23.19 -15.65
CA SER A 45 16.89 24.67 -15.59
C SER A 45 17.49 25.24 -14.30
N LEU A 46 17.32 24.52 -13.18
CA LEU A 46 17.94 24.85 -11.88
C LEU A 46 18.87 23.73 -11.38
N VAL A 47 18.38 22.49 -11.44
CA VAL A 47 19.12 21.29 -10.98
C VAL A 47 19.02 20.22 -12.06
N PRO A 48 20.11 19.50 -12.40
CA PRO A 48 20.17 18.61 -13.58
C PRO A 48 19.06 17.55 -13.68
N VAL A 49 18.54 17.07 -12.55
CA VAL A 49 17.63 15.91 -12.51
C VAL A 49 16.15 16.29 -12.36
N LEU A 50 15.87 17.43 -11.72
CA LEU A 50 14.52 17.79 -11.25
C LEU A 50 13.98 19.00 -11.99
N LYS A 51 12.65 19.05 -12.15
CA LYS A 51 11.97 20.30 -12.50
C LYS A 51 11.94 21.25 -11.28
N PRO A 52 11.86 22.57 -11.49
CA PRO A 52 11.75 23.53 -10.38
C PRO A 52 10.58 23.26 -9.42
N ASN A 53 9.41 22.87 -9.93
CA ASN A 53 8.25 22.50 -9.10
C ASN A 53 8.49 21.23 -8.27
N GLU A 54 9.21 20.24 -8.82
CA GLU A 54 9.61 19.02 -8.10
C GLU A 54 10.61 19.34 -6.97
N LEU A 55 11.57 20.22 -7.24
CA LEU A 55 12.54 20.67 -6.23
C LEU A 55 11.85 21.37 -5.05
N ILE A 56 10.94 22.31 -5.33
CA ILE A 56 10.15 23.00 -4.30
C ILE A 56 9.32 21.99 -3.49
N LEU A 57 8.72 20.99 -4.16
CA LEU A 57 7.98 19.92 -3.50
C LEU A 57 8.85 19.13 -2.52
N PHE A 58 10.07 18.74 -2.91
CA PHE A 58 10.98 18.02 -2.02
C PHE A 58 11.46 18.88 -0.85
N ILE A 59 11.67 20.17 -1.03
CA ILE A 59 12.01 21.11 0.05
C ILE A 59 10.87 21.20 1.06
N VAL A 60 9.63 21.40 0.58
CA VAL A 60 8.44 21.48 1.44
C VAL A 60 8.17 20.15 2.13
N LEU A 61 8.30 19.02 1.42
CA LEU A 61 8.19 17.67 2.01
C LEU A 61 9.19 17.51 3.16
N THR A 62 10.46 17.85 2.93
CA THR A 62 11.52 17.73 3.94
C THR A 62 11.18 18.57 5.17
N GLY A 63 10.74 19.82 4.99
CA GLY A 63 10.33 20.67 6.10
C GLY A 63 9.12 20.13 6.86
N VAL A 64 8.12 19.59 6.15
CA VAL A 64 6.91 18.98 6.74
C VAL A 64 7.25 17.70 7.51
N VAL A 65 8.17 16.88 6.99
CA VAL A 65 8.65 15.66 7.66
C VAL A 65 9.42 16.02 8.92
N ILE A 66 10.36 16.95 8.86
CA ILE A 66 11.13 17.43 10.03
C ILE A 66 10.16 18.00 11.09
N HIS A 67 9.22 18.87 10.70
CA HIS A 67 8.22 19.42 11.62
C HIS A 67 7.43 18.31 12.33
N GLN A 68 7.00 17.28 11.61
CA GLN A 68 6.27 16.16 12.19
C GLN A 68 7.13 15.32 13.14
N MET A 69 8.41 15.10 12.80
CA MET A 69 9.35 14.40 13.67
C MET A 69 9.55 15.16 14.98
N THR A 70 9.57 16.50 14.95
CA THR A 70 9.68 17.34 16.15
C THR A 70 8.40 17.37 16.99
N GLN A 71 7.21 17.40 16.36
CA GLN A 71 5.94 17.65 17.04
C GLN A 71 5.17 16.38 17.46
N ARG A 72 5.66 15.17 17.13
CA ARG A 72 5.08 13.86 17.50
C ARG A 72 3.54 13.78 17.43
N ASN A 73 2.94 14.31 16.36
CA ASN A 73 1.49 14.29 16.16
C ASN A 73 1.11 13.28 15.07
N PRO A 74 1.06 11.96 15.38
CA PRO A 74 0.71 10.97 14.39
C PRO A 74 -0.77 11.08 14.01
N ARG A 75 -1.04 11.28 12.72
CA ARG A 75 -2.40 11.27 12.20
C ARG A 75 -2.83 9.88 11.76
N PRO A 76 -4.10 9.50 11.97
CA PRO A 76 -4.61 8.22 11.52
C PRO A 76 -4.57 8.14 9.98
N VAL A 77 -4.40 6.92 9.49
CA VAL A 77 -4.54 6.60 8.07
C VAL A 77 -6.05 6.46 7.77
N GLY A 78 -6.55 7.24 6.82
CA GLY A 78 -7.96 7.26 6.40
C GLY A 78 -8.22 6.45 5.12
N ALA A 79 -9.50 6.36 4.71
CA ALA A 79 -9.87 5.70 3.46
C ALA A 79 -9.21 6.35 2.22
N LEU A 80 -9.07 7.68 2.22
CA LEU A 80 -8.34 8.40 1.16
C LEU A 80 -6.86 8.04 1.12
N ASP A 81 -6.22 7.83 2.28
CA ASP A 81 -4.81 7.44 2.33
C ASP A 81 -4.60 6.04 1.73
N LEU A 82 -5.51 5.10 2.01
CA LEU A 82 -5.48 3.74 1.45
C LEU A 82 -5.76 3.75 -0.05
N ALA A 83 -6.72 4.55 -0.50
CA ALA A 83 -7.11 4.61 -1.90
C ALA A 83 -6.03 5.27 -2.77
N VAL A 84 -5.55 6.45 -2.38
CA VAL A 84 -4.47 7.17 -3.08
C VAL A 84 -3.15 6.40 -2.98
N GLY A 85 -2.81 5.92 -1.78
CA GLY A 85 -1.60 5.13 -1.55
C GLY A 85 -1.62 3.81 -2.33
N GLY A 86 -2.74 3.08 -2.31
CA GLY A 86 -2.90 1.83 -3.06
C GLY A 86 -2.76 2.01 -4.57
N TYR A 87 -3.43 3.02 -5.13
CA TYR A 87 -3.31 3.37 -6.56
C TYR A 87 -1.86 3.72 -6.93
N VAL A 88 -1.22 4.64 -6.19
CA VAL A 88 0.15 5.08 -6.52
C VAL A 88 1.16 3.94 -6.35
N MET A 89 1.09 3.18 -5.24
CA MET A 89 2.03 2.08 -5.00
C MET A 89 1.92 0.99 -6.07
N ALA A 90 0.71 0.61 -6.48
CA ALA A 90 0.53 -0.35 -7.57
C ALA A 90 0.99 0.22 -8.92
N SER A 91 0.69 1.50 -9.18
CA SER A 91 1.08 2.21 -10.41
C SER A 91 2.59 2.45 -10.54
N VAL A 92 3.37 2.21 -9.48
CA VAL A 92 4.84 2.20 -9.51
C VAL A 92 5.36 0.77 -9.49
N ALA A 93 4.87 -0.07 -8.57
CA ALA A 93 5.38 -1.42 -8.36
C ALA A 93 5.11 -2.36 -9.54
N ILE A 94 3.91 -2.33 -10.12
CA ILE A 94 3.57 -3.21 -11.26
C ILE A 94 4.43 -2.89 -12.48
N PRO A 95 4.53 -1.62 -12.96
CA PRO A 95 5.40 -1.32 -14.10
C PRO A 95 6.87 -1.62 -13.84
N PHE A 96 7.34 -1.32 -12.63
CA PHE A 96 8.71 -1.61 -12.22
C PHE A 96 9.00 -3.11 -12.32
N LEU A 97 8.08 -3.95 -11.83
CA LEU A 97 8.18 -5.39 -11.96
C LEU A 97 8.09 -5.85 -13.42
N VAL A 98 7.17 -5.29 -14.22
CA VAL A 98 7.04 -5.66 -15.63
C VAL A 98 8.33 -5.39 -16.40
N ILE A 99 8.91 -4.18 -16.30
CA ILE A 99 10.18 -3.83 -16.96
C ILE A 99 11.31 -4.77 -16.53
N LEU A 100 11.42 -5.05 -15.22
CA LEU A 100 12.46 -5.96 -14.72
C LEU A 100 12.27 -7.40 -15.19
N LEU A 101 11.04 -7.87 -15.24
CA LEU A 101 10.70 -9.26 -15.60
C LEU A 101 10.79 -9.49 -17.11
N THR A 102 10.51 -8.48 -17.93
CA THR A 102 10.66 -8.55 -19.39
C THR A 102 12.08 -8.29 -19.87
N HIS A 103 13.00 -7.95 -18.95
CA HIS A 103 14.37 -7.54 -19.27
C HIS A 103 14.43 -6.37 -20.28
N TYR A 104 13.43 -5.49 -20.25
CA TYR A 104 13.40 -4.35 -21.13
C TYR A 104 14.53 -3.37 -20.77
N ALA A 105 15.28 -2.92 -21.76
CA ALA A 105 16.33 -1.92 -21.60
C ALA A 105 15.71 -0.53 -21.39
N ALA A 106 15.20 -0.29 -20.17
CA ALA A 106 14.58 0.97 -19.80
C ALA A 106 15.63 2.07 -19.61
N ASP A 107 15.49 3.15 -20.39
CA ASP A 107 16.25 4.37 -20.23
C ASP A 107 15.79 5.18 -19.00
N ILE A 108 16.49 6.29 -18.71
CA ILE A 108 16.20 7.12 -17.55
C ILE A 108 14.79 7.74 -17.61
N ASP A 109 14.28 8.02 -18.81
CA ASP A 109 12.96 8.62 -19.00
C ASP A 109 11.82 7.62 -18.82
N THR A 110 12.03 6.36 -19.17
CA THR A 110 11.12 5.26 -18.80
C THR A 110 11.02 5.14 -17.28
N TRP A 111 12.15 5.11 -16.56
CA TRP A 111 12.14 5.02 -15.10
C TRP A 111 11.50 6.22 -14.41
N ARG A 112 11.71 7.43 -14.95
CA ARG A 112 11.00 8.63 -14.49
C ARG A 112 9.49 8.53 -14.70
N THR A 113 9.07 7.97 -15.83
CA THR A 113 7.65 7.74 -16.14
C THR A 113 7.02 6.72 -15.20
N VAL A 114 7.76 5.68 -14.81
CA VAL A 114 7.33 4.71 -13.78
C VAL A 114 7.17 5.37 -12.41
N LEU A 115 8.10 6.25 -12.02
CA LEU A 115 8.09 6.92 -10.72
C LEU A 115 7.15 8.14 -10.65
N SER A 116 6.63 8.63 -11.78
CA SER A 116 5.84 9.87 -11.81
C SER A 116 4.61 9.90 -10.88
N PRO A 117 3.87 8.79 -10.65
CA PRO A 117 2.76 8.78 -9.68
C PRO A 117 3.18 9.08 -8.25
N ALA A 118 4.44 8.82 -7.88
CA ALA A 118 4.94 9.11 -6.54
C ALA A 118 4.83 10.60 -6.19
N LEU A 119 4.94 11.50 -7.17
CA LEU A 119 4.77 12.94 -6.96
C LEU A 119 3.36 13.28 -6.49
N PHE A 120 2.33 12.60 -7.02
CA PHE A 120 0.94 12.76 -6.57
C PHE A 120 0.80 12.37 -5.09
N LEU A 121 1.38 11.24 -4.68
CA LEU A 121 1.36 10.79 -3.29
C LEU A 121 2.12 11.73 -2.35
N ILE A 122 3.26 12.29 -2.79
CA ILE A 122 4.05 13.24 -2.00
C ILE A 122 3.24 14.52 -1.73
N VAL A 123 2.62 15.10 -2.76
CA VAL A 123 1.76 16.28 -2.58
C VAL A 123 0.59 15.96 -1.66
N TYR A 124 -0.12 14.86 -1.92
CA TYR A 124 -1.20 14.39 -1.06
C TYR A 124 -0.76 14.24 0.41
N TYR A 125 0.43 13.68 0.64
CA TYR A 125 1.01 13.51 1.96
C TYR A 125 1.27 14.86 2.66
N VAL A 126 1.87 15.82 1.96
CA VAL A 126 2.16 17.17 2.51
C VAL A 126 0.89 17.83 3.05
N PHE A 127 -0.21 17.81 2.30
CA PHE A 127 -1.47 18.42 2.74
C PHE A 127 -2.23 17.60 3.77
N SER A 128 -2.28 16.28 3.62
CA SER A 128 -2.99 15.40 4.56
C SER A 128 -2.36 15.39 5.97
N ARG A 129 -1.06 15.64 6.05
CA ARG A 129 -0.32 15.64 7.33
C ARG A 129 -0.11 17.03 7.94
N THR A 130 -0.41 18.11 7.21
CA THR A 130 -0.31 19.49 7.74
C THR A 130 -1.53 19.90 8.57
N HIS A 131 -1.35 20.57 9.71
CA HIS A 131 -2.46 21.09 10.54
C HIS A 131 -3.07 22.33 9.93
N LEU A 132 -4.36 22.23 9.57
CA LEU A 132 -5.07 23.21 8.76
C LEU A 132 -6.12 23.88 9.63
N THR A 133 -5.81 25.08 10.11
CA THR A 133 -6.80 25.99 10.68
C THR A 133 -7.58 26.69 9.56
N ASP A 134 -8.78 27.19 9.84
CA ASP A 134 -9.58 27.94 8.86
C ASP A 134 -8.82 29.14 8.27
N ARG A 135 -7.96 29.81 9.05
CA ARG A 135 -7.08 30.89 8.57
C ARG A 135 -6.04 30.38 7.56
N SER A 136 -5.35 29.28 7.89
CA SER A 136 -4.36 28.69 6.98
C SER A 136 -5.00 28.13 5.70
N LEU A 137 -6.19 27.56 5.83
CA LEU A 137 -6.94 27.00 4.72
C LEU A 137 -7.44 28.11 3.77
N ARG A 138 -7.86 29.25 4.32
CA ARG A 138 -8.15 30.46 3.53
C ARG A 138 -6.94 30.90 2.71
N ALA A 139 -5.75 30.95 3.32
CA ALA A 139 -4.53 31.34 2.63
C ALA A 139 -4.18 30.37 1.49
N ILE A 140 -4.18 29.06 1.78
CA ILE A 140 -3.89 28.00 0.81
C ILE A 140 -4.86 28.07 -0.38
N LEU A 141 -6.17 28.17 -0.14
CA LEU A 141 -7.17 28.25 -1.21
C LEU A 141 -7.07 29.56 -2.01
N ASN A 142 -6.75 30.70 -1.38
CA ASN A 142 -6.50 31.92 -2.12
C ASN A 142 -5.25 31.82 -2.99
N CYS A 143 -4.18 31.16 -2.52
CA CYS A 143 -3.01 30.87 -3.34
C CYS A 143 -3.37 29.98 -4.54
N ALA A 144 -4.20 28.95 -4.35
CA ALA A 144 -4.66 28.07 -5.43
C ALA A 144 -5.47 28.84 -6.47
N LEU A 145 -6.44 29.64 -6.01
CA LEU A 145 -7.28 30.48 -6.87
C LEU A 145 -6.45 31.54 -7.62
N LEU A 146 -5.48 32.17 -6.95
CA LEU A 146 -4.58 33.15 -7.57
C LEU A 146 -3.70 32.49 -8.64
N ALA A 147 -3.13 31.32 -8.37
CA ALA A 147 -2.36 30.57 -9.36
C ALA A 147 -3.24 30.23 -10.58
N GLY A 148 -4.49 29.80 -10.35
CA GLY A 148 -5.51 29.60 -11.39
C GLY A 148 -5.74 30.82 -12.27
N VAL A 149 -5.94 31.98 -11.64
CA VAL A 149 -6.13 33.25 -12.33
C VAL A 149 -4.90 33.60 -13.17
N LEU A 150 -3.69 33.49 -12.61
CA LEU A 150 -2.45 33.79 -13.33
C LEU A 150 -2.25 32.90 -14.55
N VAL A 151 -2.43 31.58 -14.39
CA VAL A 151 -2.29 30.60 -15.50
C VAL A 151 -3.27 30.92 -16.64
N CYS A 152 -4.53 31.22 -16.32
CA CYS A 152 -5.56 31.52 -17.32
C CYS A 152 -5.38 32.89 -17.98
N LEU A 153 -4.91 33.91 -17.24
CA LEU A 153 -4.59 35.23 -17.80
C LEU A 153 -3.38 35.17 -18.73
N ILE A 154 -2.32 34.44 -18.37
CA ILE A 154 -1.16 34.22 -19.25
C ILE A 154 -1.61 33.51 -20.53
N ALA A 155 -2.44 32.47 -20.43
CA ALA A 155 -2.98 31.79 -21.60
C ALA A 155 -3.81 32.73 -22.50
N SER A 156 -4.60 33.61 -21.89
CA SER A 156 -5.41 34.60 -22.61
C SER A 156 -4.52 35.61 -23.34
N ALA A 157 -3.45 36.06 -22.69
CA ALA A 157 -2.47 36.98 -23.29
C ALA A 157 -1.66 36.30 -24.42
N GLU A 158 -1.35 35.01 -24.30
CA GLU A 158 -0.75 34.22 -25.38
C GLU A 158 -1.67 34.08 -26.59
N LEU A 159 -2.97 33.84 -26.38
CA LEU A 159 -3.95 33.75 -27.47
C LEU A 159 -4.15 35.11 -28.14
N ALA A 160 -4.22 36.18 -27.36
CA ALA A 160 -4.38 37.55 -27.84
C ALA A 160 -3.09 38.14 -28.47
N ASN A 161 -1.99 37.38 -28.53
CA ASN A 161 -0.69 37.83 -29.04
C ASN A 161 -0.19 39.13 -28.38
N VAL A 162 -0.37 39.26 -27.06
CA VAL A 162 0.16 40.42 -26.32
C VAL A 162 1.69 40.49 -26.51
N PRO A 163 2.26 41.66 -26.90
CA PRO A 163 3.67 41.78 -27.20
C PRO A 163 4.58 41.23 -26.09
N GLY A 164 5.55 40.39 -26.46
CA GLY A 164 6.54 39.80 -25.56
C GLY A 164 6.09 38.55 -24.78
N VAL A 165 4.78 38.30 -24.62
CA VAL A 165 4.28 37.17 -23.81
C VAL A 165 4.59 35.83 -24.47
N ARG A 166 4.21 35.65 -25.74
CA ARG A 166 4.42 34.38 -26.46
C ARG A 166 5.92 34.05 -26.60
N GLY A 167 6.74 35.07 -26.88
CA GLY A 167 8.20 34.91 -26.93
C GLY A 167 8.79 34.48 -25.57
N PHE A 168 8.32 35.06 -24.47
CA PHE A 168 8.74 34.67 -23.13
C PHE A 168 8.36 33.22 -22.79
N ILE A 169 7.12 32.81 -23.11
CA ILE A 169 6.67 31.44 -22.85
C ILE A 169 7.45 30.44 -23.69
N GLN A 170 7.61 30.66 -25.00
CA GLN A 170 8.39 29.80 -25.87
C GLN A 170 9.86 29.69 -25.45
N ALA A 171 10.45 30.76 -24.94
CA ALA A 171 11.84 30.76 -24.48
C ALA A 171 12.07 30.00 -23.15
N ASN A 172 11.10 30.02 -22.23
CA ASN A 172 11.28 29.50 -20.86
C ASN A 172 10.51 28.20 -20.56
N TYR A 173 9.40 27.96 -21.26
CA TYR A 173 8.48 26.84 -21.06
C TYR A 173 8.37 26.05 -22.37
N PRO A 174 9.26 25.05 -22.59
CA PRO A 174 9.27 24.31 -23.85
C PRO A 174 7.95 23.56 -24.04
N ALA A 175 7.27 23.87 -25.16
CA ALA A 175 6.08 23.17 -25.62
C ALA A 175 6.46 21.96 -26.50
N PRO A 176 5.62 20.92 -26.62
CA PRO A 176 5.87 19.80 -27.53
C PRO A 176 6.03 20.28 -28.98
N ALA A 177 6.94 19.63 -29.74
CA ALA A 177 7.42 20.05 -31.06
C ALA A 177 6.37 20.15 -32.17
N LEU A 178 5.17 19.60 -31.96
CA LEU A 178 4.03 19.74 -32.88
C LEU A 178 3.31 21.07 -32.58
N ALA A 179 3.68 22.08 -33.36
CA ALA A 179 3.19 23.45 -33.30
C ALA A 179 1.67 23.53 -33.08
N SER A 180 1.28 23.94 -31.88
CA SER A 180 -0.10 24.26 -31.54
C SER A 180 -0.21 25.77 -31.41
N TYR A 181 -1.05 26.40 -32.24
CA TYR A 181 -1.52 27.79 -32.07
C TYR A 181 -2.15 28.04 -30.68
N ARG A 182 -2.50 26.98 -29.95
CA ARG A 182 -3.16 27.05 -28.65
C ARG A 182 -2.20 27.40 -27.53
N PRO A 183 -2.65 28.24 -26.58
CA PRO A 183 -1.84 28.67 -25.45
C PRO A 183 -1.56 27.53 -24.48
N SER A 184 -0.30 27.36 -24.09
CA SER A 184 0.16 26.36 -23.12
C SER A 184 0.38 26.93 -21.71
N SER A 185 0.45 28.26 -21.59
CA SER A 185 0.76 28.99 -20.37
C SER A 185 2.01 28.42 -19.67
N THR A 186 2.10 28.59 -18.36
CA THR A 186 3.19 28.05 -17.52
C THR A 186 3.07 26.54 -17.27
N LEU A 187 2.04 25.88 -17.80
CA LEU A 187 1.79 24.44 -17.61
C LEU A 187 2.43 23.57 -18.70
N GLY A 188 2.83 24.15 -19.83
CA GLY A 188 3.49 23.45 -20.93
C GLY A 188 2.58 22.58 -21.81
N HIS A 189 1.25 22.59 -21.57
CA HIS A 189 0.28 21.86 -22.39
C HIS A 189 -1.11 22.53 -22.37
N TYR A 190 -1.72 22.74 -23.54
CA TYR A 190 -3.02 23.43 -23.68
C TYR A 190 -4.17 22.68 -22.98
N SER A 191 -4.21 21.34 -23.05
CA SER A 191 -5.20 20.55 -22.29
C SER A 191 -5.08 20.74 -20.77
N ALA A 192 -3.84 20.91 -20.27
CA ALA A 192 -3.63 21.20 -18.85
C ALA A 192 -4.20 22.56 -18.46
N VAL A 193 -4.06 23.59 -19.32
CA VAL A 193 -4.64 24.93 -19.12
C VAL A 193 -6.16 24.86 -18.97
N GLY A 194 -6.86 24.19 -19.90
CA GLY A 194 -8.32 24.08 -19.86
C GLY A 194 -8.82 23.35 -18.61
N ALA A 195 -8.18 22.24 -18.25
CA ALA A 195 -8.53 21.49 -17.03
C ALA A 195 -8.18 22.25 -15.73
N PHE A 196 -7.10 23.04 -15.73
CA PHE A 196 -6.74 23.89 -14.60
C PHE A 196 -7.72 25.05 -14.41
N GLY A 197 -8.18 25.65 -15.51
CA GLY A 197 -9.26 26.63 -15.51
C GLY A 197 -10.56 26.05 -14.94
N LEU A 198 -10.91 24.83 -15.34
CA LEU A 198 -12.06 24.10 -14.79
C LEU A 198 -11.91 23.79 -13.30
N LEU A 199 -10.72 23.37 -12.84
CA LEU A 199 -10.46 23.17 -11.41
C LEU A 199 -10.60 24.47 -10.61
N THR A 200 -10.08 25.58 -11.13
CA THR A 200 -10.20 26.91 -10.52
C THR A 200 -11.66 27.34 -10.40
N TYR A 201 -12.44 27.13 -11.47
CA TYR A 201 -13.88 27.35 -11.49
C TYR A 201 -14.61 26.48 -10.45
N ILE A 202 -14.31 25.17 -10.39
CA ILE A 202 -14.90 24.22 -9.44
C ILE A 202 -14.70 24.67 -7.99
N VAL A 203 -13.46 25.05 -7.63
CA VAL A 203 -13.14 25.49 -6.26
C VAL A 203 -13.88 26.78 -5.92
N ALA A 204 -13.88 27.77 -6.82
CA ALA A 204 -14.55 29.04 -6.60
C ALA A 204 -16.09 28.88 -6.49
N LEU A 205 -16.69 28.06 -7.36
CA LEU A 205 -18.13 27.77 -7.33
C LEU A 205 -18.53 27.02 -6.06
N ALA A 206 -17.74 26.04 -5.60
CA ALA A 206 -17.99 25.32 -4.36
C ALA A 206 -17.98 26.26 -3.14
N LEU A 207 -17.00 27.17 -3.07
CA LEU A 207 -16.90 28.19 -2.03
C LEU A 207 -18.11 29.16 -2.05
N ALA A 208 -18.51 29.65 -3.22
CA ALA A 208 -19.65 30.56 -3.39
C ALA A 208 -20.98 29.89 -2.99
N THR A 209 -21.17 28.64 -3.43
CA THR A 209 -22.40 27.86 -3.18
C THR A 209 -22.61 27.64 -1.68
N THR A 210 -21.55 27.29 -0.94
CA THR A 210 -21.59 26.97 0.49
C THR A 210 -21.62 28.17 1.45
N ARG A 211 -21.50 29.42 0.95
CA ARG A 211 -21.41 30.67 1.75
C ARG A 211 -20.24 30.70 2.74
N SER A 212 -19.04 30.36 2.29
CA SER A 212 -17.85 30.53 3.13
C SER A 212 -17.60 32.04 3.40
N PRO A 213 -17.70 32.53 4.65
CA PRO A 213 -17.59 33.96 4.95
C PRO A 213 -16.16 34.51 4.76
N LEU A 214 -15.19 33.62 4.58
CA LEU A 214 -13.77 33.96 4.45
C LEU A 214 -13.39 34.45 3.04
N PHE A 215 -14.28 34.37 2.06
CA PHE A 215 -13.97 34.73 0.67
C PHE A 215 -14.90 35.84 0.18
N PRO A 216 -14.36 36.97 -0.31
CA PRO A 216 -15.21 38.04 -0.83
C PRO A 216 -15.86 37.62 -2.14
N ARG A 217 -17.13 38.02 -2.33
CA ARG A 217 -17.95 37.58 -3.48
C ARG A 217 -17.33 37.96 -4.83
N TRP A 218 -16.82 39.20 -4.93
CA TRP A 218 -16.19 39.69 -6.16
C TRP A 218 -14.99 38.83 -6.57
N TRP A 219 -14.18 38.37 -5.61
CA TRP A 219 -13.02 37.53 -5.87
C TRP A 219 -13.44 36.16 -6.42
N LEU A 220 -14.47 35.54 -5.84
CA LEU A 220 -15.00 34.28 -6.34
C LEU A 220 -15.59 34.43 -7.76
N THR A 221 -16.28 35.54 -8.05
CA THR A 221 -16.75 35.85 -9.41
C THR A 221 -15.59 35.99 -10.39
N VAL A 222 -14.52 36.70 -10.02
CA VAL A 222 -13.32 36.83 -10.86
C VAL A 222 -12.68 35.47 -11.13
N CYS A 223 -12.47 34.65 -10.10
CA CYS A 223 -11.89 33.32 -10.26
C CYS A 223 -12.75 32.40 -11.14
N MET A 224 -14.09 32.43 -11.00
CA MET A 224 -14.99 31.66 -11.86
C MET A 224 -14.95 32.19 -13.30
N GLY A 225 -15.00 33.50 -13.51
CA GLY A 225 -14.94 34.12 -14.84
C GLY A 225 -13.64 33.85 -15.55
N VAL A 226 -12.50 34.06 -14.89
CA VAL A 226 -11.17 33.80 -15.45
C VAL A 226 -10.93 32.30 -15.67
N GLY A 227 -11.40 31.44 -14.76
CA GLY A 227 -11.34 29.99 -14.95
C GLY A 227 -12.16 29.51 -16.15
N ALA A 228 -13.38 30.04 -16.34
CA ALA A 228 -14.21 29.77 -17.51
C ALA A 228 -13.58 30.31 -18.80
N LEU A 229 -12.97 31.50 -18.75
CA LEU A 229 -12.20 32.05 -19.87
C LEU A 229 -11.03 31.13 -20.23
N GLY A 230 -10.29 30.61 -19.24
CA GLY A 230 -9.19 29.66 -19.46
C GLY A 230 -9.65 28.36 -20.16
N ILE A 231 -10.85 27.87 -19.85
CA ILE A 231 -11.47 26.74 -20.57
C ILE A 231 -11.65 27.07 -22.05
N ILE A 232 -12.24 28.23 -22.37
CA ILE A 232 -12.52 28.65 -23.75
C ILE A 232 -11.21 28.89 -24.50
N VAL A 233 -10.28 29.62 -23.90
CA VAL A 233 -8.97 30.01 -24.45
C VAL A 233 -8.08 28.79 -24.71
N SER A 234 -8.22 27.71 -23.94
CA SER A 234 -7.48 26.47 -24.20
C SER A 234 -7.86 25.78 -25.51
N GLU A 235 -9.00 26.16 -26.10
CA GLU A 235 -9.59 25.53 -27.29
C GLU A 235 -9.76 24.00 -27.15
N THR A 236 -10.03 23.53 -25.93
CA THR A 236 -10.22 22.10 -25.64
C THR A 236 -11.69 21.76 -25.34
N TRP A 237 -12.23 20.79 -26.08
CA TRP A 237 -13.62 20.35 -25.93
C TRP A 237 -13.90 19.66 -24.59
N ALA A 238 -12.93 18.92 -24.03
CA ALA A 238 -13.17 18.09 -22.85
C ALA A 238 -13.49 18.90 -21.57
N PRO A 239 -12.72 19.94 -21.19
CA PRO A 239 -13.10 20.82 -20.08
C PRO A 239 -14.39 21.60 -20.36
N LEU A 240 -14.64 22.02 -21.60
CA LEU A 240 -15.86 22.73 -22.00
C LEU A 240 -17.11 21.85 -21.82
N ALA A 241 -17.07 20.60 -22.27
CA ALA A 241 -18.15 19.64 -22.11
C ALA A 241 -18.38 19.23 -20.63
N THR A 242 -17.34 19.29 -19.80
CA THR A 242 -17.42 18.92 -18.39
C THR A 242 -17.88 20.06 -17.49
N LEU A 243 -17.73 21.31 -17.92
CA LEU A 243 -18.13 22.50 -17.16
C LEU A 243 -19.61 22.48 -16.71
N PRO A 244 -20.60 22.17 -17.56
CA PRO A 244 -22.00 22.07 -17.13
C PRO A 244 -22.22 20.97 -16.10
N VAL A 245 -21.59 19.80 -16.28
CA VAL A 245 -21.73 18.65 -15.37
C VAL A 245 -21.16 19.00 -13.99
N ALA A 246 -19.95 19.57 -13.94
CA ALA A 246 -19.33 20.02 -12.70
C ALA A 246 -20.17 21.10 -12.00
N THR A 247 -20.75 22.03 -12.77
CA THR A 247 -21.65 23.07 -12.25
C THR A 247 -22.89 22.46 -11.62
N ILE A 248 -23.59 21.57 -12.34
CA ILE A 248 -24.79 20.88 -11.85
C ILE A 248 -24.47 20.09 -10.57
N ILE A 249 -23.36 19.33 -10.55
CA ILE A 249 -22.95 18.57 -9.36
C ILE A 249 -22.80 19.48 -8.15
N ILE A 250 -22.11 20.62 -8.28
CA ILE A 250 -21.90 21.54 -7.16
C ILE A 250 -23.21 22.21 -6.71
N LEU A 251 -24.07 22.60 -7.66
CA LEU A 251 -25.38 23.17 -7.36
C LEU A 251 -26.30 22.17 -6.66
N LEU A 252 -26.34 20.92 -7.13
CA LEU A 252 -27.06 19.82 -6.49
C LEU A 252 -26.48 19.48 -5.12
N TYR A 253 -25.15 19.56 -4.96
CA TYR A 253 -24.45 19.38 -3.70
C TYR A 253 -24.87 20.45 -2.67
N GLY A 254 -24.88 21.71 -3.08
CA GLY A 254 -25.20 22.84 -2.20
C GLY A 254 -26.68 23.22 -2.09
N ARG A 255 -27.53 22.69 -2.97
CA ARG A 255 -28.96 23.07 -3.17
C ARG A 255 -29.17 24.57 -3.28
N ARG A 256 -28.28 25.25 -4.01
CA ARG A 256 -28.32 26.70 -4.12
C ARG A 256 -27.59 27.20 -5.36
N ILE A 257 -28.15 28.23 -5.99
CA ILE A 257 -27.51 28.99 -7.06
C ILE A 257 -26.88 30.27 -6.46
N PRO A 258 -25.54 30.42 -6.48
CA PRO A 258 -24.87 31.65 -6.05
C PRO A 258 -25.06 32.78 -7.08
N ARG A 259 -25.13 34.04 -6.64
CA ARG A 259 -25.29 35.21 -7.55
C ARG A 259 -24.05 35.39 -8.43
N GLU A 260 -22.91 35.02 -7.88
CA GLU A 260 -21.59 35.03 -8.51
C GLU A 260 -21.58 34.15 -9.77
N LEU A 261 -22.31 33.02 -9.78
CA LEU A 261 -22.47 32.17 -10.96
C LEU A 261 -23.31 32.86 -12.04
N VAL A 262 -24.39 33.54 -11.68
CA VAL A 262 -25.24 34.28 -12.64
C VAL A 262 -24.44 35.35 -13.36
N ILE A 263 -23.63 36.12 -12.61
CA ILE A 263 -22.73 37.13 -13.18
C ILE A 263 -21.71 36.48 -14.10
N THR A 264 -21.11 35.36 -13.66
CA THR A 264 -20.13 34.62 -14.47
C THR A 264 -20.73 34.13 -15.79
N ILE A 265 -21.96 33.58 -15.76
CA ILE A 265 -22.68 33.14 -16.97
C ILE A 265 -22.98 34.32 -17.87
N ALA A 266 -23.47 35.46 -17.35
CA ALA A 266 -23.75 36.65 -18.15
C ALA A 266 -22.47 37.18 -18.84
N CYS A 267 -21.36 37.27 -18.12
CA CYS A 267 -20.07 37.63 -18.70
C CYS A 267 -19.56 36.57 -19.69
N GLY A 268 -19.80 35.29 -19.42
CA GLY A 268 -19.43 34.18 -20.30
C GLY A 268 -20.20 34.21 -21.63
N VAL A 269 -21.48 34.56 -21.62
CA VAL A 269 -22.28 34.76 -22.84
C VAL A 269 -21.74 35.92 -23.67
N LEU A 270 -21.35 37.02 -23.01
CA LEU A 270 -20.71 38.15 -23.71
C LEU A 270 -19.35 37.76 -24.32
N ALA A 271 -18.52 37.04 -23.56
CA ALA A 271 -17.24 36.54 -24.05
C ALA A 271 -17.41 35.54 -25.20
N LEU A 272 -18.41 34.66 -25.12
CA LEU A 272 -18.76 33.73 -26.19
C LEU A 272 -19.20 34.48 -27.45
N ALA A 273 -19.99 35.56 -27.33
CA ALA A 273 -20.38 36.39 -28.46
C ALA A 273 -19.17 37.04 -29.15
N VAL A 274 -18.18 37.50 -28.38
CA VAL A 274 -16.92 38.07 -28.91
C VAL A 274 -16.07 37.00 -29.59
N LEU A 275 -15.99 35.80 -29.01
CA LEU A 275 -15.17 34.70 -29.53
C LEU A 275 -15.89 33.85 -30.58
N LEU A 276 -17.16 34.13 -30.87
CA LEU A 276 -17.99 33.37 -31.79
C LEU A 276 -17.37 33.20 -33.19
N PRO A 277 -16.71 34.21 -33.80
CA PRO A 277 -16.04 34.04 -35.09
C PRO A 277 -14.90 33.00 -35.06
N VAL A 278 -14.09 33.01 -33.99
CA VAL A 278 -12.99 32.06 -33.78
C VAL A 278 -13.53 30.65 -33.52
N ILE A 279 -14.64 30.56 -32.80
CA ILE A 279 -15.31 29.29 -32.54
C ILE A 279 -15.92 28.73 -33.83
N ASN A 280 -16.64 29.53 -34.62
CA ASN A 280 -17.26 29.09 -35.87
C ASN A 280 -16.23 28.58 -36.89
N THR A 281 -15.11 29.29 -37.07
CA THR A 281 -14.01 28.82 -37.93
C THR A 281 -13.46 27.46 -37.50
N ARG A 282 -13.45 27.17 -36.18
CA ARG A 282 -13.08 25.84 -35.66
C ARG A 282 -14.16 24.78 -35.92
N PHE A 283 -15.44 25.13 -35.79
CA PHE A 283 -16.55 24.22 -36.10
C PHE A 283 -16.53 23.78 -37.56
N GLU A 284 -16.25 24.71 -38.48
CA GLU A 284 -16.08 24.45 -39.91
C GLU A 284 -14.87 23.56 -40.18
N GLN A 285 -13.71 23.89 -39.59
CA GLN A 285 -12.48 23.08 -39.73
C GLN A 285 -12.60 21.64 -39.22
N GLN A 286 -13.47 21.40 -38.23
CA GLN A 286 -13.65 20.08 -37.61
C GLN A 286 -14.88 19.33 -38.13
N HIS A 287 -15.59 19.87 -39.13
CA HIS A 287 -16.78 19.30 -39.74
C HIS A 287 -17.86 18.87 -38.71
N VAL A 288 -17.99 19.61 -37.61
CA VAL A 288 -18.85 19.23 -36.46
C VAL A 288 -20.33 19.42 -36.76
N VAL A 289 -20.67 20.37 -37.65
CA VAL A 289 -22.04 20.65 -38.10
C VAL A 289 -22.14 20.24 -39.56
N THR A 290 -22.98 19.23 -39.84
CA THR A 290 -23.24 18.73 -41.18
C THR A 290 -24.72 18.90 -41.55
N ALA A 291 -25.08 18.72 -42.81
CA ALA A 291 -26.48 18.73 -43.27
C ALA A 291 -27.37 17.68 -42.56
N GLN A 292 -26.78 16.68 -41.90
CA GLN A 292 -27.47 15.62 -41.15
C GLN A 292 -27.49 15.86 -39.62
N GLY A 293 -26.95 17.00 -39.15
CA GLY A 293 -26.93 17.37 -37.73
C GLY A 293 -25.52 17.44 -37.12
N PHE A 294 -25.46 17.39 -35.79
CA PHE A 294 -24.20 17.41 -35.03
C PHE A 294 -23.49 16.06 -35.11
N VAL A 295 -22.25 16.06 -35.58
CA VAL A 295 -21.39 14.87 -35.70
C VAL A 295 -20.23 14.99 -34.71
N VAL A 296 -19.75 13.85 -34.20
CA VAL A 296 -18.56 13.79 -33.33
C VAL A 296 -17.39 14.48 -34.05
N PRO A 297 -16.64 15.40 -33.40
CA PRO A 297 -15.55 16.11 -34.07
C PRO A 297 -14.53 15.16 -34.69
N GLU A 298 -14.01 15.50 -35.87
CA GLU A 298 -13.05 14.68 -36.62
C GLU A 298 -11.83 14.27 -35.77
N SER A 299 -11.37 15.17 -34.89
CA SER A 299 -10.30 14.89 -33.92
C SER A 299 -10.62 13.73 -32.96
N MET A 300 -11.87 13.60 -32.52
CA MET A 300 -12.31 12.52 -31.64
C MET A 300 -12.57 11.22 -32.43
N GLN A 301 -13.10 11.31 -33.65
CA GLN A 301 -13.23 10.14 -34.53
C GLN A 301 -11.86 9.52 -34.82
N THR A 302 -10.86 10.37 -35.10
CA THR A 302 -9.46 9.96 -35.32
C THR A 302 -8.89 9.24 -34.09
N ARG A 303 -9.16 9.74 -32.87
CA ARG A 303 -8.74 9.10 -31.62
C ARG A 303 -9.39 7.74 -31.43
N ILE A 304 -10.70 7.64 -31.62
CA ILE A 304 -11.44 6.37 -31.54
C ILE A 304 -10.88 5.35 -32.53
N ARG A 305 -10.62 5.80 -33.76
CA ARG A 305 -9.98 4.97 -34.79
C ARG A 305 -8.60 4.47 -34.33
N TYR A 306 -7.73 5.35 -33.83
CA TYR A 306 -6.42 4.95 -33.32
C TYR A 306 -6.51 4.00 -32.12
N TRP A 307 -7.52 4.18 -31.27
CA TRP A 307 -7.75 3.26 -30.16
C TRP A 307 -8.12 1.87 -30.65
N ASN A 308 -9.05 1.77 -31.60
CA ASN A 308 -9.53 0.49 -32.11
C ASN A 308 -8.51 -0.21 -33.03
N GLU A 309 -7.79 0.54 -33.86
CA GLU A 309 -6.85 -0.04 -34.83
C GLU A 309 -5.49 -0.40 -34.21
N PHE A 310 -5.00 0.37 -33.23
CA PHE A 310 -3.62 0.21 -32.71
C PHE A 310 -3.56 -0.03 -31.20
N ILE A 311 -4.19 0.83 -30.39
CA ILE A 311 -3.95 0.83 -28.94
C ILE A 311 -4.61 -0.35 -28.21
N ILE A 312 -5.91 -0.57 -28.44
CA ILE A 312 -6.66 -1.64 -27.78
C ILE A 312 -6.12 -3.03 -28.17
N PRO A 313 -5.84 -3.32 -29.46
CA PRO A 313 -5.19 -4.57 -29.84
C PRO A 313 -3.84 -4.77 -29.14
N ALA A 314 -2.97 -3.76 -29.14
CA ALA A 314 -1.67 -3.84 -28.47
C ALA A 314 -1.77 -4.03 -26.95
N LEU A 315 -2.79 -3.45 -26.31
CA LEU A 315 -3.05 -3.65 -24.88
C LEU A 315 -3.66 -5.04 -24.59
N SER A 316 -4.44 -5.60 -25.52
CA SER A 316 -5.12 -6.88 -25.33
C SER A 316 -4.16 -8.05 -25.13
N ASP A 317 -2.97 -7.99 -25.74
CA ASP A 317 -1.89 -8.96 -25.56
C ASP A 317 -1.28 -8.92 -24.15
N HIS A 318 -1.50 -7.83 -23.40
CA HIS A 318 -0.89 -7.56 -22.09
C HIS A 318 -1.89 -7.14 -21.00
N LEU A 319 -3.12 -7.66 -21.08
CA LEU A 319 -4.27 -7.18 -20.29
C LEU A 319 -4.04 -7.12 -18.77
N TRP A 320 -3.34 -8.11 -18.19
CA TRP A 320 -3.27 -8.28 -16.74
C TRP A 320 -2.33 -7.32 -16.02
N PHE A 321 -1.13 -7.11 -16.55
CA PHE A 321 -0.12 -6.26 -15.88
C PHE A 321 0.34 -5.11 -16.76
N GLY A 322 -0.21 -5.00 -17.98
CA GLY A 322 0.25 -4.04 -18.98
C GLY A 322 1.66 -4.37 -19.46
N THR A 323 2.29 -3.36 -20.02
CA THR A 323 3.63 -3.39 -20.61
C THR A 323 4.63 -2.58 -19.78
N GLY A 324 4.24 -2.20 -18.56
CA GLY A 324 5.07 -1.44 -17.64
C GLY A 324 5.42 -0.04 -18.14
N THR A 325 4.49 0.63 -18.82
CA THR A 325 4.61 1.95 -19.49
C THR A 325 5.29 1.96 -20.86
N VAL A 326 5.85 0.84 -21.32
CA VAL A 326 6.46 0.74 -22.64
C VAL A 326 5.38 0.45 -23.68
N ILE A 327 5.24 1.28 -24.71
CA ILE A 327 4.24 1.03 -25.75
C ILE A 327 4.84 0.10 -26.82
N PRO A 328 4.17 -1.02 -27.17
CA PRO A 328 4.66 -1.95 -28.18
C PRO A 328 4.88 -1.29 -29.54
N SER A 329 5.85 -1.79 -30.32
CA SER A 329 6.16 -1.31 -31.67
C SER A 329 5.05 -1.53 -32.70
N SER A 330 4.03 -2.33 -32.37
CA SER A 330 2.81 -2.44 -33.18
C SER A 330 1.97 -1.15 -33.17
N VAL A 331 2.20 -0.27 -32.19
CA VAL A 331 1.61 1.07 -32.17
C VAL A 331 2.53 2.01 -32.95
N PRO A 332 2.02 2.76 -33.95
CA PRO A 332 2.83 3.71 -34.72
C PRO A 332 3.60 4.68 -33.83
N ASP A 333 4.88 4.95 -34.12
CA ASP A 333 5.78 5.79 -33.31
C ASP A 333 5.19 7.16 -32.93
N ARG A 334 4.41 7.77 -33.84
CA ARG A 334 3.72 9.05 -33.57
C ARG A 334 2.70 8.99 -32.42
N LEU A 335 2.25 7.79 -32.04
CA LEU A 335 1.27 7.53 -30.98
C LEU A 335 1.92 6.96 -29.70
N THR A 336 3.22 6.62 -29.73
CA THR A 336 3.91 6.05 -28.56
C THR A 336 4.30 7.11 -27.52
N VAL A 337 4.38 8.37 -27.92
CA VAL A 337 4.76 9.48 -27.04
C VAL A 337 3.59 9.94 -26.15
N PHE A 338 2.34 9.76 -26.59
CA PHE A 338 1.16 10.18 -25.84
C PHE A 338 -0.08 9.32 -26.15
N VAL A 339 -0.48 8.47 -25.19
CA VAL A 339 -1.77 7.79 -25.24
C VAL A 339 -2.84 8.77 -24.80
N ASP A 340 -3.64 9.24 -25.75
CA ASP A 340 -4.73 10.23 -25.59
C ASP A 340 -5.92 9.73 -24.73
N ASN A 341 -5.69 8.89 -23.72
CA ASN A 341 -6.70 8.30 -22.85
C ASN A 341 -6.07 7.79 -21.53
N GLU A 342 -6.56 8.30 -20.40
CA GLU A 342 -6.10 7.96 -19.04
C GLU A 342 -6.27 6.47 -18.72
N TYR A 343 -7.37 5.86 -19.16
CA TYR A 343 -7.70 4.47 -18.84
C TYR A 343 -6.86 3.48 -19.63
N LEU A 344 -6.67 3.74 -20.93
CA LEU A 344 -5.79 2.94 -21.77
C LEU A 344 -4.33 3.07 -21.30
N TRP A 345 -3.93 4.28 -20.88
CA TRP A 345 -2.63 4.50 -20.28
C TRP A 345 -2.45 3.75 -18.96
N ALA A 346 -3.44 3.80 -18.06
CA ALA A 346 -3.44 3.00 -16.83
C ALA A 346 -3.36 1.48 -17.14
N GLY A 347 -3.98 1.05 -18.24
CA GLY A 347 -3.87 -0.30 -18.79
C GLY A 347 -2.44 -0.66 -19.22
N PHE A 348 -1.78 0.16 -20.04
CA PHE A 348 -0.36 -0.11 -20.40
C PHE A 348 0.58 -0.03 -19.19
N ARG A 349 0.26 0.83 -18.23
CA ARG A 349 1.06 0.97 -17.02
C ARG A 349 0.99 -0.26 -16.13
N ALA A 350 -0.22 -0.71 -15.78
CA ALA A 350 -0.42 -1.71 -14.74
C ALA A 350 -1.58 -2.68 -15.00
N GLY A 351 -2.04 -2.78 -16.25
CA GLY A 351 -3.13 -3.66 -16.69
C GLY A 351 -4.47 -3.37 -16.01
N VAL A 352 -5.31 -4.39 -15.95
CA VAL A 352 -6.60 -4.37 -15.24
C VAL A 352 -6.47 -3.88 -13.78
N PRO A 353 -5.48 -4.31 -12.97
CA PRO A 353 -5.27 -3.78 -11.62
C PRO A 353 -5.07 -2.25 -11.58
N GLY A 354 -4.31 -1.69 -12.53
CA GLY A 354 -4.10 -0.25 -12.63
C GLY A 354 -5.39 0.51 -12.84
N ILE A 355 -6.21 0.07 -13.80
CA ILE A 355 -7.52 0.67 -14.11
C ILE A 355 -8.47 0.54 -12.92
N ALA A 356 -8.55 -0.66 -12.31
CA ALA A 356 -9.42 -0.92 -11.18
C ALA A 356 -9.07 -0.03 -9.97
N LEU A 357 -7.78 0.17 -9.69
CA LEU A 357 -7.32 1.01 -8.59
C LEU A 357 -7.53 2.51 -8.87
N LEU A 358 -7.37 2.95 -10.13
CA LEU A 358 -7.71 4.32 -10.53
C LEU A 358 -9.20 4.60 -10.28
N ILE A 359 -10.09 3.72 -10.75
CA ILE A 359 -11.54 3.83 -10.54
C ILE A 359 -11.86 3.79 -9.04
N ALA A 360 -11.29 2.84 -8.30
CA ALA A 360 -11.49 2.74 -6.85
C ALA A 360 -11.08 4.03 -6.12
N MET A 361 -9.95 4.63 -6.50
CA MET A 361 -9.50 5.91 -5.95
C MET A 361 -10.52 7.02 -6.23
N LEU A 362 -10.99 7.17 -7.47
CA LEU A 362 -11.98 8.20 -7.83
C LEU A 362 -13.33 7.99 -7.11
N VAL A 363 -13.77 6.73 -6.96
CA VAL A 363 -14.99 6.37 -6.21
C VAL A 363 -14.85 6.73 -4.74
N VAL A 364 -13.71 6.42 -4.11
CA VAL A 364 -13.47 6.76 -2.71
C VAL A 364 -13.40 8.28 -2.50
N ILE A 365 -12.75 9.03 -3.40
CA ILE A 365 -12.73 10.50 -3.35
C ILE A 365 -14.16 11.05 -3.43
N THR A 366 -14.96 10.53 -4.36
CA THR A 366 -16.37 10.93 -4.55
C THR A 366 -17.21 10.63 -3.31
N GLY A 367 -17.14 9.41 -2.77
CA GLY A 367 -17.90 9.00 -1.59
C GLY A 367 -17.53 9.78 -0.33
N VAL A 368 -16.23 10.02 -0.12
CA VAL A 368 -15.76 10.82 1.02
C VAL A 368 -16.12 12.29 0.86
N GLY A 369 -16.03 12.84 -0.36
CA GLY A 369 -16.49 14.19 -0.68
C GLY A 369 -17.99 14.36 -0.43
N TRP A 370 -18.81 13.41 -0.89
CA TRP A 370 -20.25 13.38 -0.64
C TRP A 370 -20.61 13.36 0.84
N ALA A 371 -19.90 12.56 1.64
CA ALA A 371 -20.12 12.50 3.08
C ALA A 371 -19.91 13.86 3.78
N GLN A 372 -19.07 14.74 3.24
CA GLN A 372 -18.87 16.09 3.81
C GLN A 372 -20.06 17.00 3.62
N ARG A 373 -21.05 16.66 2.78
CA ARG A 373 -22.23 17.49 2.51
C ARG A 373 -23.01 17.83 3.77
N PHE A 374 -23.02 16.90 4.72
CA PHE A 374 -23.74 17.01 5.99
C PHE A 374 -22.92 17.68 7.10
N ASN A 375 -21.71 18.16 6.81
CA ASN A 375 -20.84 18.78 7.81
C ASN A 375 -21.32 20.19 8.18
N ALA A 376 -21.28 20.54 9.47
CA ALA A 376 -21.68 21.87 9.94
C ALA A 376 -20.74 23.00 9.45
N ASN A 377 -19.43 22.69 9.29
CA ASN A 377 -18.47 23.67 8.81
C ASN A 377 -18.60 23.89 7.28
N ARG A 378 -18.93 25.12 6.89
CA ARG A 378 -19.15 25.51 5.48
C ARG A 378 -17.93 25.28 4.59
N LEU A 379 -16.73 25.53 5.11
CA LEU A 379 -15.47 25.38 4.37
C LEU A 379 -15.17 23.90 4.06
N ARG A 380 -15.48 23.01 5.02
CA ARG A 380 -15.37 21.55 4.81
C ARG A 380 -16.38 21.06 3.77
N ARG A 381 -17.61 21.58 3.78
CA ARG A 381 -18.60 21.29 2.73
C ARG A 381 -18.10 21.72 1.35
N ALA A 382 -17.48 22.90 1.24
CA ALA A 382 -16.93 23.40 -0.01
C ALA A 382 -15.82 22.49 -0.55
N ILE A 383 -14.89 22.07 0.30
CA ILE A 383 -13.80 21.17 -0.09
C ILE A 383 -14.33 19.79 -0.48
N GLY A 384 -15.34 19.27 0.22
CA GLY A 384 -16.03 18.04 -0.17
C GLY A 384 -16.70 18.15 -1.55
N ALA A 385 -17.42 19.25 -1.80
CA ALA A 385 -18.04 19.52 -3.10
C ALA A 385 -17.01 19.64 -4.22
N ALA A 386 -15.93 20.39 -4.00
CA ALA A 386 -14.87 20.58 -4.97
C ALA A 386 -14.13 19.27 -5.25
N SER A 387 -13.80 18.47 -4.23
CA SER A 387 -13.11 17.18 -4.40
C SER A 387 -13.98 16.18 -5.17
N MET A 388 -15.28 16.12 -4.85
CA MET A 388 -16.24 15.28 -5.56
C MET A 388 -16.37 15.71 -7.04
N ALA A 389 -16.60 17.00 -7.29
CA ALA A 389 -16.70 17.52 -8.65
C ALA A 389 -15.39 17.30 -9.45
N THR A 390 -14.24 17.41 -8.80
CA THR A 390 -12.92 17.14 -9.42
C THR A 390 -12.73 15.66 -9.75
N ALA A 391 -13.19 14.73 -8.89
CA ALA A 391 -13.12 13.30 -9.18
C ALA A 391 -14.02 12.91 -10.37
N VAL A 392 -15.24 13.47 -10.43
CA VAL A 392 -16.13 13.27 -11.59
C VAL A 392 -15.57 13.96 -12.84
N MET A 393 -14.98 15.14 -12.70
CA MET A 393 -14.26 15.82 -13.78
C MET A 393 -13.17 14.90 -14.34
N LEU A 394 -12.32 14.31 -13.50
CA LEU A 394 -11.28 13.38 -13.95
C LEU A 394 -11.85 12.14 -14.64
N LEU A 395 -13.00 11.63 -14.19
CA LEU A 395 -13.69 10.52 -14.85
C LEU A 395 -14.07 10.88 -16.30
N LEU A 396 -14.54 12.11 -16.53
CA LEU A 396 -14.97 12.55 -17.85
C LEU A 396 -13.78 12.95 -18.73
N LEU A 397 -12.87 13.74 -18.18
CA LEU A 397 -11.67 14.22 -18.87
C LEU A 397 -10.74 13.07 -19.24
N GLY A 398 -10.60 12.05 -18.37
CA GLY A 398 -9.72 10.91 -18.57
C GLY A 398 -9.98 10.11 -19.84
N ALA A 399 -11.19 10.20 -20.41
CA ALA A 399 -11.50 9.60 -21.71
C ALA A 399 -10.75 10.26 -22.88
N THR A 400 -10.16 11.45 -22.69
CA THR A 400 -9.64 12.29 -23.77
C THR A 400 -8.14 12.64 -23.66
N ALA A 401 -7.52 12.42 -22.50
CA ALA A 401 -6.09 12.61 -22.24
C ALA A 401 -5.74 12.11 -20.84
N GLN A 402 -4.44 12.04 -20.53
CA GLN A 402 -3.88 11.64 -19.23
C GLN A 402 -3.83 12.82 -18.24
N TYR A 403 -4.98 13.32 -17.80
CA TYR A 403 -5.02 14.52 -16.95
C TYR A 403 -4.37 14.34 -15.58
N ILE A 404 -4.27 13.11 -15.06
CA ILE A 404 -3.61 12.86 -13.78
C ILE A 404 -2.08 12.88 -13.88
N THR A 405 -1.51 12.90 -15.09
CA THR A 405 -0.06 12.95 -15.32
C THR A 405 0.44 14.35 -15.69
N PHE A 406 -0.46 15.29 -16.04
CA PHE A 406 -0.07 16.67 -16.31
C PHE A 406 0.48 17.35 -15.05
N ALA A 407 1.72 17.87 -15.17
CA ALA A 407 2.37 18.63 -14.10
C ALA A 407 1.58 19.90 -13.76
N GLY A 408 1.62 20.34 -12.50
CA GLY A 408 0.77 21.43 -12.03
C GLY A 408 -0.67 20.97 -11.72
N LEU A 409 -1.40 20.47 -12.72
CA LEU A 409 -2.79 20.02 -12.56
C LEU A 409 -2.91 18.84 -11.57
N SER A 410 -2.14 17.78 -11.79
CA SER A 410 -2.13 16.59 -10.91
C SER A 410 -1.78 16.94 -9.46
N GLN A 411 -0.88 17.91 -9.26
CA GLN A 411 -0.43 18.36 -7.96
C GLN A 411 -1.52 19.18 -7.24
N GLU A 412 -2.25 20.05 -7.94
CA GLU A 412 -3.41 20.75 -7.37
C GLU A 412 -4.56 19.80 -7.00
N ILE A 413 -4.79 18.76 -7.81
CA ILE A 413 -5.78 17.73 -7.47
C ILE A 413 -5.34 16.96 -6.22
N ALA A 414 -4.07 16.54 -6.16
CA ALA A 414 -3.50 15.89 -4.98
C ALA A 414 -3.57 16.78 -3.73
N MET A 415 -3.36 18.09 -3.88
CA MET A 415 -3.55 19.08 -2.82
C MET A 415 -4.99 19.05 -2.33
N LEU A 416 -5.97 19.24 -3.22
CA LEU A 416 -7.38 19.34 -2.83
C LEU A 416 -7.85 18.08 -2.07
N VAL A 417 -7.49 16.90 -2.58
CA VAL A 417 -7.78 15.61 -1.95
C VAL A 417 -7.00 15.44 -0.63
N GLY A 418 -5.74 15.88 -0.57
CA GLY A 418 -4.92 15.87 0.64
C GLY A 418 -5.46 16.78 1.74
N VAL A 419 -5.93 17.99 1.38
CA VAL A 419 -6.59 18.92 2.30
C VAL A 419 -7.86 18.29 2.88
N MET A 420 -8.68 17.65 2.04
CA MET A 420 -9.87 16.92 2.51
C MET A 420 -9.49 15.82 3.52
N ALA A 421 -8.48 15.00 3.21
CA ALA A 421 -7.98 13.97 4.12
C ALA A 421 -7.46 14.56 5.44
N GLY A 422 -6.72 15.67 5.36
CA GLY A 422 -6.22 16.40 6.51
C GLY A 422 -7.33 16.89 7.45
N LEU A 423 -8.40 17.48 6.90
CA LEU A 423 -9.53 17.98 7.68
C LEU A 423 -10.35 16.86 8.33
N ILE A 424 -10.52 15.73 7.65
CA ILE A 424 -11.19 14.54 8.19
C ILE A 424 -10.39 13.96 9.36
N SER A 425 -9.06 13.87 9.20
CA SER A 425 -8.18 13.34 10.24
C SER A 425 -8.15 14.22 11.50
N GLN A 426 -8.26 15.55 11.35
CA GLN A 426 -8.32 16.52 12.45
C GLN A 426 -9.64 16.50 13.22
N ALA A 427 -10.73 16.00 12.63
CA ALA A 427 -12.05 16.00 13.25
C ALA A 427 -12.24 14.92 14.33
N ARG A 428 -11.29 13.97 14.46
CA ARG A 428 -11.38 12.88 15.43
C ARG A 428 -10.87 13.36 16.79
N PRO A 429 -11.67 13.32 17.87
CA PRO A 429 -11.24 13.78 19.18
C PRO A 429 -10.01 13.00 19.67
N GLN A 430 -9.11 13.71 20.37
CA GLN A 430 -8.02 13.12 21.13
C GLN A 430 -8.59 12.10 22.12
N ARG A 431 -7.96 10.92 22.17
CA ARG A 431 -8.34 9.75 22.97
C ARG A 431 -8.67 10.14 24.42
N ALA A 432 -9.83 9.72 24.92
CA ALA A 432 -10.01 9.56 26.36
C ALA A 432 -9.01 8.47 26.85
N PRO A 433 -8.43 8.61 28.06
CA PRO A 433 -7.51 7.61 28.59
C PRO A 433 -8.19 6.24 28.66
N VAL A 434 -7.50 5.22 28.16
CA VAL A 434 -7.93 3.83 28.26
C VAL A 434 -7.91 3.46 29.74
N VAL A 435 -9.09 3.41 30.36
CA VAL A 435 -9.25 2.79 31.68
C VAL A 435 -9.03 1.29 31.47
N VAL A 436 -7.88 0.81 31.91
CA VAL A 436 -7.62 -0.62 32.07
C VAL A 436 -8.57 -1.09 33.16
N ILE A 437 -9.69 -1.72 32.78
CA ILE A 437 -10.48 -2.49 33.73
C ILE A 437 -9.58 -3.65 34.13
N ALA A 438 -9.03 -3.59 35.34
CA ALA A 438 -8.36 -4.70 35.96
C ALA A 438 -9.30 -5.91 35.89
N SER A 439 -8.83 -7.00 35.29
CA SER A 439 -9.52 -8.28 35.32
C SER A 439 -9.69 -8.68 36.79
N ARG A 440 -10.90 -8.48 37.32
CA ARG A 440 -11.32 -9.17 38.54
C ARG A 440 -11.38 -10.66 38.23
N GLU A 441 -10.87 -11.46 39.15
CA GLU A 441 -11.04 -12.91 39.14
C GLU A 441 -12.53 -13.26 38.97
N PRO A 442 -12.88 -14.34 38.24
CA PRO A 442 -14.27 -14.71 38.03
C PRO A 442 -14.87 -15.27 39.33
N GLY A 443 -15.43 -14.37 40.14
CA GLY A 443 -16.43 -14.69 41.17
C GLY A 443 -17.77 -14.95 40.50
N TRP A 444 -18.27 -16.16 40.65
CA TRP A 444 -19.57 -16.59 40.14
C TRP A 444 -20.71 -15.92 40.95
N ILE A 445 -21.85 -15.70 40.28
CA ILE A 445 -23.16 -15.27 40.78
C ILE A 445 -23.42 -13.74 40.74
N GLY A 446 -24.23 -13.33 39.76
CA GLY A 446 -24.85 -12.01 39.67
C GLY A 446 -25.91 -11.96 38.57
N VAL A 447 -27.17 -11.85 38.96
CA VAL A 447 -28.41 -11.89 38.15
C VAL A 447 -28.41 -10.85 37.01
N PRO A 448 -28.85 -11.18 35.77
CA PRO A 448 -28.92 -10.21 34.69
C PRO A 448 -30.12 -9.26 34.82
N ARG A 449 -29.89 -7.96 34.63
CA ARG A 449 -30.93 -6.92 34.50
C ARG A 449 -31.54 -6.94 33.08
N PRO A 450 -32.78 -6.44 32.90
CA PRO A 450 -33.54 -6.64 31.68
C PRO A 450 -33.01 -5.83 30.50
N PHE A 451 -33.22 -6.42 29.33
CA PHE A 451 -32.85 -5.98 27.98
C PHE A 451 -33.32 -4.56 27.64
N GLU A 452 -32.36 -3.72 27.22
CA GLU A 452 -32.58 -2.55 26.36
C GLU A 452 -31.92 -2.80 24.98
N PRO A 453 -32.31 -2.09 23.91
CA PRO A 453 -32.19 -2.60 22.55
C PRO A 453 -30.73 -2.63 22.04
N ALA A 454 -30.31 -3.84 21.63
CA ALA A 454 -29.01 -4.23 21.07
C ALA A 454 -28.48 -3.38 19.89
N LEU A 455 -29.26 -2.44 19.36
CA LEU A 455 -28.88 -1.53 18.30
C LEU A 455 -28.01 -0.35 18.78
N VAL A 456 -28.05 0.00 20.08
CA VAL A 456 -27.18 1.04 20.65
C VAL A 456 -25.77 0.49 20.97
N GLU A 457 -25.66 -0.81 21.29
CA GLU A 457 -24.39 -1.47 21.59
C GLU A 457 -23.57 -1.81 20.34
N LEU A 458 -24.22 -2.11 19.22
CA LEU A 458 -23.57 -2.32 17.92
C LEU A 458 -22.84 -1.06 17.39
N ARG A 459 -23.26 0.15 17.81
CA ARG A 459 -22.53 1.41 17.52
C ARG A 459 -21.28 1.61 18.37
N ARG A 460 -21.11 0.88 19.47
CA ARG A 460 -19.92 0.96 20.36
C ARG A 460 -18.81 -0.01 19.95
N LEU A 461 -19.06 -0.91 18.99
CA LEU A 461 -18.10 -1.89 18.47
C LEU A 461 -17.23 -1.37 17.30
N THR A 462 -17.02 -0.06 17.19
CA THR A 462 -15.98 0.45 16.29
C THR A 462 -14.61 0.10 16.90
N PRO A 463 -13.76 -0.71 16.24
CA PRO A 463 -12.43 -0.96 16.75
C PRO A 463 -11.69 0.36 16.90
N GLU A 464 -10.99 0.55 18.01
CA GLU A 464 -10.23 1.78 18.25
C GLU A 464 -9.33 2.08 17.05
N SER A 465 -9.32 3.34 16.60
CA SER A 465 -8.54 3.76 15.43
C SER A 465 -7.04 3.43 15.53
N GLY A 466 -6.51 3.32 16.76
CA GLY A 466 -5.13 2.87 17.02
C GLY A 466 -4.90 1.42 16.62
N LEU A 467 -5.80 0.53 17.01
CA LEU A 467 -5.74 -0.89 16.66
C LEU A 467 -5.85 -1.10 15.15
N LEU A 468 -6.80 -0.44 14.48
CA LEU A 468 -6.94 -0.54 13.02
C LEU A 468 -5.69 -0.05 12.29
N ARG A 469 -5.07 1.03 12.78
CA ARG A 469 -3.82 1.55 12.22
C ARG A 469 -2.67 0.57 12.43
N SER A 470 -2.50 0.05 13.65
CA SER A 470 -1.45 -0.92 13.96
C SER A 470 -1.64 -2.20 13.15
N SER A 471 -2.86 -2.72 13.04
CA SER A 471 -3.20 -3.86 12.17
C SER A 471 -2.91 -3.56 10.70
N ALA A 472 -3.23 -2.37 10.19
CA ALA A 472 -2.94 -1.99 8.80
C ALA A 472 -1.43 -1.86 8.53
N VAL A 473 -0.66 -1.26 9.46
CA VAL A 473 0.80 -1.16 9.34
C VAL A 473 1.44 -2.54 9.36
N VAL A 474 1.03 -3.39 10.31
CA VAL A 474 1.48 -4.79 10.41
C VAL A 474 1.15 -5.54 9.12
N PHE A 475 -0.07 -5.38 8.62
CA PHE A 475 -0.50 -6.05 7.40
C PHE A 475 0.30 -5.62 6.17
N VAL A 476 0.36 -4.31 5.88
CA VAL A 476 1.07 -3.78 4.70
C VAL A 476 2.56 -4.09 4.77
N GLY A 477 3.16 -3.90 5.95
CA GLY A 477 4.57 -4.22 6.18
C GLY A 477 4.87 -5.70 6.01
N PHE A 478 4.03 -6.58 6.58
CA PHE A 478 4.20 -8.03 6.45
C PHE A 478 4.01 -8.49 5.00
N ALA A 479 2.99 -7.96 4.29
CA ALA A 479 2.77 -8.25 2.88
C ALA A 479 3.95 -7.81 2.02
N ALA A 480 4.48 -6.60 2.24
CA ALA A 480 5.65 -6.09 1.54
C ALA A 480 6.90 -6.93 1.81
N ALA A 481 7.17 -7.28 3.08
CA ALA A 481 8.29 -8.11 3.45
C ALA A 481 8.21 -9.52 2.83
N ARG A 482 7.03 -10.14 2.84
CA ARG A 482 6.80 -11.45 2.22
C ARG A 482 6.88 -11.43 0.71
N ALA A 483 6.42 -10.35 0.06
CA ALA A 483 6.60 -10.16 -1.38
C ALA A 483 8.10 -10.06 -1.72
N LEU A 484 8.88 -9.29 -0.96
CA LEU A 484 10.33 -9.23 -1.12
C LEU A 484 11.01 -10.59 -0.87
N GLY A 485 10.59 -11.34 0.15
CA GLY A 485 11.09 -12.69 0.40
C GLY A 485 10.77 -13.67 -0.74
N PHE A 486 9.59 -13.54 -1.36
CA PHE A 486 9.24 -14.31 -2.55
C PHE A 486 10.11 -13.92 -3.75
N LEU A 487 10.33 -12.62 -3.98
CA LEU A 487 11.23 -12.13 -5.02
C LEU A 487 12.67 -12.62 -4.79
N PHE A 488 13.12 -12.72 -3.55
CA PHE A 488 14.39 -13.37 -3.21
C PHE A 488 14.39 -14.85 -3.65
N SER A 489 13.34 -15.61 -3.36
CA SER A 489 13.26 -17.02 -3.77
C SER A 489 13.30 -17.17 -5.29
N VAL A 490 12.60 -16.30 -6.03
CA VAL A 490 12.59 -16.27 -7.49
C VAL A 490 13.98 -15.88 -8.05
N ALA A 491 14.57 -14.80 -7.53
CA ALA A 491 15.90 -14.35 -7.95
C ALA A 491 16.97 -15.41 -7.68
N ALA A 492 16.99 -15.98 -6.48
CA ALA A 492 17.91 -17.04 -6.10
C ALA A 492 17.78 -18.26 -7.03
N ALA A 493 16.56 -18.67 -7.36
CA ALA A 493 16.32 -19.80 -8.26
C ALA A 493 16.73 -19.51 -9.71
N ARG A 494 16.59 -18.27 -10.19
CA ARG A 494 17.03 -17.89 -11.54
C ARG A 494 18.55 -17.80 -11.66
N ILE A 495 19.21 -17.31 -10.61
CA ILE A 495 20.67 -17.11 -10.59
C ILE A 495 21.40 -18.44 -10.40
N LEU A 496 20.97 -19.25 -9.43
CA LEU A 496 21.60 -20.53 -9.10
C LEU A 496 21.16 -21.65 -10.06
N ALA A 497 21.98 -22.70 -10.16
CA ALA A 497 21.57 -23.93 -10.82
C ALA A 497 20.56 -24.71 -9.94
N PRO A 498 19.70 -25.58 -10.51
CA PRO A 498 18.72 -26.34 -9.74
C PRO A 498 19.29 -27.12 -8.52
N PRO A 499 20.44 -27.82 -8.61
CA PRO A 499 20.99 -28.49 -7.43
C PRO A 499 21.52 -27.53 -6.37
N GLU A 500 22.02 -26.35 -6.77
CA GLU A 500 22.50 -25.31 -5.86
C GLU A 500 21.35 -24.62 -5.12
N TYR A 501 20.28 -24.29 -5.86
CA TYR A 501 19.04 -23.79 -5.28
C TYR A 501 18.38 -24.83 -4.36
N GLY A 502 18.45 -26.10 -4.74
CA GLY A 502 18.06 -27.23 -3.90
C GLY A 502 18.84 -27.28 -2.58
N ARG A 503 20.16 -27.09 -2.61
CA ARG A 503 20.98 -26.99 -1.38
C ARG A 503 20.59 -25.79 -0.52
N LEU A 504 20.35 -24.62 -1.11
CA LEU A 504 19.92 -23.42 -0.38
C LEU A 504 18.57 -23.63 0.33
N THR A 505 17.56 -24.10 -0.40
CA THR A 505 16.22 -24.35 0.14
C THR A 505 16.22 -25.48 1.18
N TYR A 506 17.04 -26.51 0.98
CA TYR A 506 17.27 -27.55 1.99
C TYR A 506 17.86 -27.00 3.29
N ALA A 507 18.90 -26.16 3.20
CA ALA A 507 19.48 -25.53 4.38
C ALA A 507 18.46 -24.64 5.12
N LEU A 508 17.63 -23.88 4.40
CA LEU A 508 16.55 -23.08 4.99
C LEU A 508 15.47 -23.93 5.69
N ALA A 509 15.15 -25.11 5.16
CA ALA A 509 14.26 -26.07 5.83
C ALA A 509 14.86 -26.63 7.12
N VAL A 510 16.15 -26.97 7.12
CA VAL A 510 16.87 -27.41 8.32
C VAL A 510 16.91 -26.28 9.37
N ILE A 511 17.18 -25.04 8.94
CA ILE A 511 17.15 -23.85 9.81
C ILE A 511 15.76 -23.69 10.45
N THR A 512 14.68 -23.84 9.69
CA THR A 512 13.30 -23.70 10.21
C THR A 512 13.02 -24.64 11.39
N ILE A 513 13.53 -25.88 11.36
CA ILE A 513 13.37 -26.86 12.45
C ILE A 513 14.33 -26.58 13.60
N THR A 514 15.60 -26.30 13.28
CA THR A 514 16.67 -26.18 14.29
C THR A 514 16.66 -24.83 15.01
N SER A 515 16.05 -23.78 14.43
CA SER A 515 15.94 -22.45 15.03
C SER A 515 14.70 -22.28 15.91
N VAL A 516 13.89 -23.31 16.14
CA VAL A 516 12.61 -23.19 16.86
C VAL A 516 12.78 -22.55 18.24
N PHE A 517 13.79 -22.96 19.00
CA PHE A 517 14.08 -22.39 20.32
C PHE A 517 14.45 -20.90 20.22
N ILE A 518 15.18 -20.52 19.17
CA ILE A 518 15.60 -19.14 18.91
C ILE A 518 14.40 -18.28 18.54
N SER A 519 13.50 -18.75 17.68
CA SER A 519 12.33 -17.98 17.23
C SER A 519 11.25 -17.86 18.31
N VAL A 520 11.08 -18.88 19.16
CA VAL A 520 10.05 -18.88 20.21
C VAL A 520 10.49 -18.08 21.42
N ALA A 521 11.80 -18.01 21.71
CA ALA A 521 12.29 -17.26 22.85
C ALA A 521 11.69 -15.84 22.86
N PRO A 522 11.93 -14.93 21.90
CA PRO A 522 11.46 -13.54 21.97
C PRO A 522 9.96 -13.32 22.23
N PHE A 523 9.06 -14.26 21.90
CA PHE A 523 7.60 -14.07 21.90
C PHE A 523 7.01 -13.59 23.24
N GLY A 524 7.65 -13.89 24.37
CA GLY A 524 7.18 -13.42 25.67
C GLY A 524 7.53 -11.96 25.97
N LEU A 525 8.59 -11.44 25.37
CA LEU A 525 9.15 -10.12 25.68
C LEU A 525 8.13 -9.00 25.43
N SER A 526 7.37 -9.05 24.34
CA SER A 526 6.38 -8.03 24.01
C SER A 526 5.29 -7.89 25.09
N ARG A 527 4.82 -9.01 25.65
CA ARG A 527 3.83 -9.03 26.73
C ARG A 527 4.37 -8.38 28.02
N PHE A 528 5.58 -8.72 28.42
CA PHE A 528 6.19 -8.18 29.65
C PHE A 528 6.53 -6.69 29.52
N LEU A 529 6.99 -6.24 28.35
CA LEU A 529 7.24 -4.83 28.09
C LEU A 529 5.94 -4.02 28.09
N ALA A 530 4.88 -4.52 27.44
CA ALA A 530 3.58 -3.86 27.38
C ALA A 530 2.91 -3.75 28.77
N ARG A 531 3.00 -4.80 29.60
CA ARG A 531 2.43 -4.80 30.96
C ARG A 531 3.08 -3.75 31.87
N ASN A 532 4.37 -3.48 31.67
CA ASN A 532 5.15 -2.55 32.49
C ASN A 532 5.43 -1.21 31.77
N GLN A 533 4.54 -0.78 30.87
CA GLN A 533 4.72 0.44 30.05
C GLN A 533 4.97 1.73 30.85
N ASN A 534 4.56 1.77 32.13
CA ASN A 534 4.72 2.93 33.01
C ASN A 534 6.02 2.90 33.84
N ASP A 535 6.76 1.79 33.84
CA ASP A 535 7.98 1.63 34.63
C ASP A 535 9.15 1.17 33.74
N ARG A 536 9.97 2.15 33.34
CA ARG A 536 11.12 1.92 32.47
C ARG A 536 12.22 1.08 33.15
N GLY A 537 12.40 1.20 34.46
CA GLY A 537 13.40 0.41 35.18
C GLY A 537 13.08 -1.07 35.12
N ILE A 538 11.81 -1.42 35.33
CA ILE A 538 11.33 -2.81 35.20
C ILE A 538 11.47 -3.31 33.75
N GLN A 539 11.12 -2.48 32.75
CA GLN A 539 11.29 -2.84 31.34
C GLN A 539 12.75 -3.15 30.98
N GLU A 540 13.70 -2.35 31.44
CA GLU A 540 15.14 -2.55 31.19
C GLU A 540 15.67 -3.83 31.84
N LYS A 541 15.18 -4.19 33.05
CA LYS A 541 15.52 -5.46 33.71
C LYS A 541 14.98 -6.67 32.94
N TYR A 542 13.72 -6.65 32.50
CA TYR A 542 13.16 -7.73 31.68
C TYR A 542 13.86 -7.84 30.33
N PHE A 543 14.12 -6.71 29.66
CA PHE A 543 14.85 -6.69 28.40
C PHE A 543 16.25 -7.30 28.54
N THR A 544 16.99 -6.96 29.59
CA THR A 544 18.34 -7.50 29.82
C THR A 544 18.32 -9.01 30.06
N ASN A 545 17.42 -9.50 30.92
CA ASN A 545 17.29 -10.94 31.19
C ASN A 545 16.87 -11.72 29.92
N TRP A 546 15.96 -11.15 29.12
CA TRP A 546 15.55 -11.73 27.84
C TRP A 546 16.70 -11.83 26.84
N VAL A 547 17.47 -10.75 26.67
CA VAL A 547 18.64 -10.74 25.78
C VAL A 547 19.69 -11.77 26.22
N ALA A 548 19.90 -11.93 27.54
CA ALA A 548 20.80 -12.96 28.08
C ALA A 548 20.31 -14.39 27.76
N VAL A 549 19.02 -14.66 27.95
CA VAL A 549 18.41 -15.97 27.62
C VAL A 549 18.49 -16.25 26.12
N ILE A 550 18.16 -15.26 25.28
CA ILE A 550 18.25 -15.40 23.82
C ILE A 550 19.70 -15.65 23.39
N GLY A 551 20.67 -14.92 23.94
CA GLY A 551 22.09 -15.14 23.68
C GLY A 551 22.56 -16.55 24.06
N LEU A 552 22.15 -17.04 25.23
CA LEU A 552 22.44 -18.42 25.66
C LEU A 552 21.80 -19.45 24.73
N ILE A 553 20.54 -19.26 24.33
CA ILE A 553 19.83 -20.16 23.41
C ILE A 553 20.51 -20.18 22.04
N VAL A 554 20.98 -19.04 21.53
CA VAL A 554 21.73 -18.99 20.26
C VAL A 554 23.03 -19.78 20.35
N VAL A 555 23.79 -19.65 21.44
CA VAL A 555 25.04 -20.41 21.64
C VAL A 555 24.76 -21.92 21.71
N ILE A 556 23.79 -22.33 22.55
CA ILE A 556 23.42 -23.75 22.69
C ILE A 556 22.90 -24.32 21.37
N SER A 557 22.03 -23.59 20.66
CA SER A 557 21.48 -24.04 19.38
C SER A 557 22.58 -24.13 18.32
N SER A 558 23.51 -23.17 18.29
CA SER A 558 24.65 -23.17 17.36
C SER A 558 25.61 -24.33 17.64
N ALA A 559 25.81 -24.73 18.89
CA ALA A 559 26.59 -25.92 19.23
C ALA A 559 25.85 -27.21 18.85
N ALA A 560 24.54 -27.29 19.16
CA ALA A 560 23.71 -28.46 18.90
C ALA A 560 23.49 -28.72 17.40
N VAL A 561 23.51 -27.69 16.56
CA VAL A 561 23.32 -27.84 15.11
C VAL A 561 24.56 -28.41 14.41
N ILE A 562 25.76 -28.36 15.02
CA ILE A 562 27.01 -28.87 14.40
C ILE A 562 26.87 -30.36 14.02
N PRO A 563 26.58 -31.29 14.94
CA PRO A 563 26.46 -32.71 14.59
C PRO A 563 25.29 -32.95 13.60
N ILE A 564 24.19 -32.21 13.74
CA ILE A 564 23.03 -32.33 12.84
C ILE A 564 23.40 -31.90 11.42
N ALA A 565 24.07 -30.76 11.25
CA ALA A 565 24.48 -30.24 9.95
C ALA A 565 25.49 -31.16 9.27
N VAL A 566 26.41 -31.77 10.02
CA VAL A 566 27.35 -32.77 9.49
C VAL A 566 26.60 -34.00 8.98
N LEU A 567 25.70 -34.57 9.79
CA LEU A 567 24.88 -35.74 9.41
C LEU A 567 24.00 -35.46 8.18
N LEU A 568 23.53 -34.24 8.02
CA LEU A 568 22.68 -33.82 6.90
C LEU A 568 23.48 -33.37 5.65
N GLY A 569 24.81 -33.44 5.68
CA GLY A 569 25.67 -33.05 4.55
C GLY A 569 25.72 -31.54 4.29
N LEU A 570 25.54 -30.73 5.34
CA LEU A 570 25.58 -29.26 5.36
C LEU A 570 26.83 -28.72 6.08
N ALA A 571 27.94 -29.45 6.04
CA ALA A 571 29.20 -29.06 6.66
C ALA A 571 29.91 -27.88 5.93
N GLY A 572 31.03 -27.43 6.49
CA GLY A 572 31.85 -26.35 5.92
C GLY A 572 31.13 -24.99 5.93
N TRP A 573 31.22 -24.23 4.84
CA TRP A 573 30.63 -22.90 4.74
C TRP A 573 29.09 -22.87 4.81
N MET A 574 28.41 -24.00 4.57
CA MET A 574 26.96 -24.09 4.80
C MET A 574 26.62 -24.00 6.29
N LEU A 575 27.40 -24.65 7.16
CA LEU A 575 27.25 -24.55 8.62
C LEU A 575 27.45 -23.11 9.10
N VAL A 576 28.43 -22.39 8.55
CA VAL A 576 28.62 -20.96 8.84
C VAL A 576 27.37 -20.16 8.44
N GLY A 577 26.81 -20.43 7.26
CA GLY A 577 25.54 -19.83 6.83
C GLY A 577 24.38 -20.13 7.79
N ILE A 578 24.26 -21.36 8.29
CA ILE A 578 23.24 -21.74 9.29
C ILE A 578 23.42 -20.95 10.58
N ILE A 579 24.65 -20.83 11.09
CA ILE A 579 24.95 -20.08 12.32
C ILE A 579 24.66 -18.58 12.11
N CYS A 580 25.01 -18.00 10.96
CA CYS A 580 24.63 -16.63 10.61
C CYS A 580 23.12 -16.43 10.64
N ASN A 581 22.34 -17.42 10.20
CA ASN A 581 20.88 -17.38 10.28
C ASN A 581 20.36 -17.48 11.70
N PHE A 582 20.97 -18.27 12.58
CA PHE A 582 20.58 -18.32 13.99
C PHE A 582 20.75 -16.97 14.67
N VAL A 583 21.88 -16.31 14.46
CA VAL A 583 22.12 -14.95 14.95
C VAL A 583 21.14 -13.97 14.31
N GLY A 584 20.94 -14.05 12.99
CA GLY A 584 20.02 -13.19 12.25
C GLY A 584 18.56 -13.28 12.72
N ILE A 585 18.05 -14.51 12.93
CA ILE A 585 16.70 -14.78 13.45
C ILE A 585 16.59 -14.26 14.88
N ALA A 586 17.58 -14.53 15.73
CA ALA A 586 17.58 -14.03 17.10
C ALA A 586 17.50 -12.50 17.15
N VAL A 587 18.33 -11.80 16.37
CA VAL A 587 18.36 -10.35 16.30
C VAL A 587 17.03 -9.79 15.78
N LEU A 588 16.52 -10.35 14.68
CA LEU A 588 15.29 -9.88 14.05
C LEU A 588 14.09 -10.08 14.98
N GLU A 589 13.81 -11.32 15.40
CA GLU A 589 12.64 -11.63 16.23
C GLU A 589 12.68 -10.88 17.56
N SER A 590 13.86 -10.76 18.19
CA SER A 590 14.02 -9.96 19.40
C SER A 590 13.67 -8.49 19.16
N TYR A 591 14.17 -7.90 18.07
CA TYR A 591 13.86 -6.51 17.74
C TYR A 591 12.36 -6.34 17.47
N LEU A 592 11.75 -7.25 16.68
CA LEU A 592 10.32 -7.18 16.38
C LEU A 592 9.48 -7.26 17.65
N GLU A 593 9.79 -8.16 18.58
CA GLU A 593 9.08 -8.31 19.86
C GLU A 593 9.29 -7.12 20.80
N VAL A 594 10.50 -6.53 20.84
CA VAL A 594 10.75 -5.30 21.58
C VAL A 594 9.89 -4.17 21.04
N GLN A 595 9.93 -3.93 19.72
CA GLN A 595 9.14 -2.86 19.11
C GLN A 595 7.63 -3.11 19.26
N ARG A 596 7.19 -4.37 19.19
CA ARG A 596 5.80 -4.76 19.46
C ARG A 596 5.39 -4.44 20.90
N GLY A 597 6.21 -4.80 21.87
CA GLY A 597 5.97 -4.53 23.29
C GLY A 597 5.99 -3.05 23.66
N LEU A 598 6.69 -2.23 22.86
CA LEU A 598 6.74 -0.77 22.99
C LEU A 598 5.68 -0.04 22.14
N ASP A 599 4.73 -0.76 21.53
CA ASP A 599 3.67 -0.21 20.65
C ASP A 599 4.20 0.50 19.38
N ARG A 600 5.41 0.14 18.92
CA ARG A 600 6.13 0.76 17.77
C ARG A 600 6.05 -0.10 16.51
N TYR A 601 4.84 -0.41 16.06
CA TYR A 601 4.61 -1.28 14.89
C TYR A 601 5.22 -0.77 13.57
N VAL A 602 5.41 0.54 13.40
CA VAL A 602 6.06 1.11 12.21
C VAL A 602 7.54 0.74 12.17
N ALA A 603 8.25 0.89 13.30
CA ALA A 603 9.65 0.49 13.40
C ALA A 603 9.79 -1.02 13.19
N MET A 604 8.92 -1.81 13.83
CA MET A 604 8.84 -3.27 13.66
C MET A 604 8.74 -3.65 12.17
N MET A 605 7.77 -3.08 11.45
CA MET A 605 7.54 -3.41 10.04
C MET A 605 8.60 -2.82 9.10
N ALA A 606 9.10 -1.62 9.36
CA ALA A 606 10.17 -1.00 8.58
C ALA A 606 11.43 -1.87 8.59
N THR A 607 11.88 -2.32 9.78
CA THR A 607 13.04 -3.21 9.89
C THR A 607 12.79 -4.56 9.22
N TYR A 608 11.58 -5.12 9.30
CA TYR A 608 11.27 -6.38 8.63
C TYR A 608 11.30 -6.25 7.10
N VAL A 609 10.74 -5.17 6.55
CA VAL A 609 10.80 -4.86 5.11
C VAL A 609 12.23 -4.61 4.66
N ILE A 610 13.01 -3.82 5.42
CA ILE A 610 14.40 -3.52 5.10
C ILE A 610 15.27 -4.80 5.15
N ALA A 611 15.04 -5.71 6.09
CA ALA A 611 15.76 -7.00 6.13
C ALA A 611 15.54 -7.80 4.85
N ASN A 612 14.28 -7.96 4.41
CA ASN A 612 13.98 -8.67 3.17
C ASN A 612 14.49 -7.93 1.93
N LEU A 613 14.51 -6.59 1.94
CA LEU A 613 15.07 -5.80 0.86
C LEU A 613 16.60 -5.95 0.77
N VAL A 614 17.31 -5.86 1.89
CA VAL A 614 18.76 -6.06 1.98
C VAL A 614 19.13 -7.47 1.54
N GLN A 615 18.35 -8.47 1.95
CA GLN A 615 18.52 -9.84 1.50
C GLN A 615 18.43 -9.97 -0.03
N LEU A 616 17.39 -9.40 -0.65
CA LEU A 616 17.19 -9.42 -2.10
C LEU A 616 18.31 -8.67 -2.83
N LEU A 617 18.59 -7.42 -2.42
CA LEU A 617 19.65 -6.61 -3.05
C LEU A 617 21.02 -7.25 -2.87
N GLY A 618 21.31 -7.83 -1.71
CA GLY A 618 22.58 -8.49 -1.42
C GLY A 618 22.88 -9.62 -2.40
N ILE A 619 21.91 -10.49 -2.68
CA ILE A 619 22.14 -11.58 -3.65
C ILE A 619 22.24 -11.08 -5.09
N LEU A 620 21.51 -10.02 -5.45
CA LEU A 620 21.60 -9.42 -6.78
C LEU A 620 22.97 -8.76 -7.01
N ILE A 621 23.49 -8.05 -6.00
CA ILE A 621 24.83 -7.44 -6.03
C ILE A 621 25.91 -8.53 -6.12
N LEU A 622 25.82 -9.62 -5.35
CA LEU A 622 26.79 -10.71 -5.49
C LEU A 622 26.73 -11.35 -6.89
N ALA A 623 25.52 -11.58 -7.39
CA ALA A 623 25.33 -12.20 -8.70
C ALA A 623 25.85 -11.31 -9.85
N SER A 624 25.69 -9.98 -9.76
CA SER A 624 26.24 -9.04 -10.75
C SER A 624 27.77 -9.01 -10.75
N ASN A 625 28.40 -9.37 -9.63
CA ASN A 625 29.85 -9.55 -9.51
C ASN A 625 30.31 -10.98 -9.86
N GLY A 626 29.42 -11.80 -10.46
CA GLY A 626 29.74 -13.17 -10.90
C GLY A 626 29.69 -14.23 -9.80
N VAL A 627 29.43 -13.86 -8.54
CA VAL A 627 29.37 -14.81 -7.42
C VAL A 627 28.00 -15.49 -7.40
N ARG A 628 27.96 -16.77 -7.78
CA ARG A 628 26.75 -17.61 -7.81
C ARG A 628 26.92 -18.80 -6.87
N SER A 629 26.89 -18.54 -5.57
CA SER A 629 27.09 -19.59 -4.56
C SER A 629 25.92 -19.67 -3.59
N PRO A 630 25.34 -20.86 -3.36
CA PRO A 630 24.29 -21.04 -2.36
C PRO A 630 24.77 -20.74 -0.94
N THR A 631 26.07 -20.89 -0.63
CA THR A 631 26.64 -20.56 0.69
C THR A 631 26.62 -19.06 0.93
N ALA A 632 27.06 -18.27 -0.05
CA ALA A 632 27.05 -16.82 0.04
C ALA A 632 25.63 -16.28 0.19
N PHE A 633 24.66 -16.86 -0.54
CA PHE A 633 23.26 -16.46 -0.45
C PHE A 633 22.65 -16.78 0.92
N LEU A 634 23.01 -17.94 1.50
CA LEU A 634 22.55 -18.30 2.85
C LEU A 634 23.17 -17.39 3.92
N ILE A 635 24.45 -17.04 3.80
CA ILE A 635 25.12 -16.08 4.71
C ILE A 635 24.45 -14.71 4.62
N ILE A 636 24.17 -14.20 3.41
CA ILE A 636 23.45 -12.95 3.20
C ILE A 636 22.05 -13.01 3.83
N TYR A 637 21.33 -14.12 3.65
CA TYR A 637 20.02 -14.32 4.27
C TYR A 637 20.10 -14.08 5.78
N GLY A 638 21.06 -14.72 6.46
CA GLY A 638 21.21 -14.58 7.92
C GLY A 638 21.67 -13.18 8.36
N LEU A 639 22.65 -12.60 7.66
CA LEU A 639 23.21 -11.29 8.03
C LEU A 639 22.30 -10.10 7.66
N SER A 640 21.32 -10.30 6.77
CA SER A 640 20.39 -9.24 6.34
C SER A 640 19.68 -8.56 7.51
N SER A 641 19.32 -9.32 8.55
CA SER A 641 18.69 -8.81 9.78
C SER A 641 19.60 -7.87 10.57
N ILE A 642 20.90 -8.16 10.62
CA ILE A 642 21.88 -7.34 11.34
C ILE A 642 22.10 -6.02 10.59
N VAL A 643 22.24 -6.09 9.27
CA VAL A 643 22.35 -4.91 8.42
C VAL A 643 21.09 -4.05 8.50
N ALA A 644 19.91 -4.67 8.44
CA ALA A 644 18.65 -3.96 8.59
C ALA A 644 18.52 -3.27 9.95
N LEU A 645 18.94 -3.94 11.03
CA LEU A 645 19.01 -3.31 12.34
C LEU A 645 19.99 -2.13 12.34
N ALA A 646 21.19 -2.28 11.78
CA ALA A 646 22.18 -1.20 11.69
C ALA A 646 21.65 0.02 10.91
N LEU A 647 20.90 -0.21 9.82
CA LEU A 647 20.27 0.85 9.03
C LEU A 647 19.09 1.52 9.74
N THR A 648 18.34 0.76 10.55
CA THR A 648 17.12 1.26 11.20
C THR A 648 17.35 1.81 12.60
N GLN A 649 18.40 1.39 13.30
CA GLN A 649 18.71 1.82 14.66
C GLN A 649 18.88 3.35 14.81
N PRO A 650 19.51 4.09 13.86
CA PRO A 650 19.59 5.54 13.95
C PRO A 650 18.22 6.24 13.85
N MET A 651 17.29 5.64 13.10
CA MET A 651 15.95 6.18 12.89
C MET A 651 14.96 5.77 13.99
N PHE A 652 15.10 4.54 14.48
CA PHE A 652 14.20 3.91 15.43
C PHE A 652 14.99 3.29 16.60
N PRO A 653 15.63 4.13 17.44
CA PRO A 653 16.48 3.63 18.50
C PRO A 653 15.67 2.82 19.53
N VAL A 654 16.20 1.65 19.89
CA VAL A 654 15.72 0.90 21.05
C VAL A 654 15.98 1.75 22.29
N SER A 655 14.91 2.19 22.95
CA SER A 655 14.99 3.09 24.10
C SER A 655 15.35 2.38 25.41
N LEU A 656 15.57 1.07 25.38
CA LEU A 656 15.89 0.27 26.58
C LEU A 656 17.40 0.06 26.66
N ARG A 657 17.94 0.27 27.86
CA ARG A 657 19.36 0.02 28.16
C ARG A 657 19.55 -1.40 28.67
N LEU A 658 20.74 -1.96 28.39
CA LEU A 658 21.18 -3.23 28.98
C LEU A 658 21.82 -2.95 30.35
N VAL A 659 21.29 -3.56 31.41
CA VAL A 659 21.77 -3.39 32.79
C VAL A 659 22.31 -4.72 33.30
N ARG A 660 23.60 -4.98 33.07
CA ARG A 660 24.25 -6.28 33.29
C ARG A 660 24.17 -6.80 34.74
N GLN A 661 24.06 -5.91 35.71
CA GLN A 661 24.04 -6.24 37.15
C GLN A 661 22.69 -6.81 37.65
N GLU A 662 21.67 -6.88 36.79
CA GLU A 662 20.28 -7.22 37.14
C GLU A 662 19.82 -8.56 36.55
N ILE A 663 20.76 -9.45 36.18
CA ILE A 663 20.44 -10.80 35.71
C ILE A 663 20.03 -11.65 36.92
N GLU A 664 18.78 -12.12 36.93
CA GLU A 664 18.19 -12.85 38.04
C GLU A 664 17.64 -14.20 37.59
N TRP A 665 18.03 -15.28 38.30
CA TRP A 665 17.58 -16.64 37.98
C TRP A 665 16.06 -16.80 38.04
N THR A 666 15.40 -16.11 38.97
CA THR A 666 13.93 -16.13 39.11
C THR A 666 13.24 -15.68 37.83
N ARG A 667 13.69 -14.59 37.21
CA ARG A 667 13.13 -14.08 35.94
C ARG A 667 13.46 -14.99 34.77
N ILE A 668 14.67 -15.57 34.74
CA ILE A 668 15.03 -16.57 33.73
C ILE A 668 14.09 -17.78 33.81
N ARG A 669 13.83 -18.28 35.02
CA ARG A 669 12.89 -19.38 35.25
C ARG A 669 11.47 -19.02 34.79
N GLU A 670 10.99 -17.82 35.09
CA GLU A 670 9.69 -17.33 34.61
C GLU A 670 9.61 -17.33 33.07
N ILE A 671 10.67 -16.89 32.38
CA ILE A 671 10.76 -16.90 30.91
C ILE A 671 10.62 -18.34 30.37
N PHE A 672 11.33 -19.31 30.94
CA PHE A 672 11.25 -20.71 30.52
C PHE A 672 9.86 -21.33 30.78
N VAL A 673 9.26 -21.05 31.95
CA VAL A 673 7.91 -21.52 32.30
C VAL A 673 6.87 -20.92 31.35
N PHE A 674 7.06 -19.69 30.91
CA PHE A 674 6.20 -19.03 29.92
C PHE A 674 6.36 -19.64 28.52
N ALA A 675 7.58 -19.96 28.09
CA ALA A 675 7.87 -20.43 26.74
C ALA A 675 7.51 -21.92 26.51
N ARG A 676 7.52 -22.77 27.54
CA ARG A 676 7.34 -24.23 27.41
C ARG A 676 6.13 -24.68 26.56
N PRO A 677 4.90 -24.15 26.68
CA PRO A 677 3.77 -24.66 25.90
C PRO A 677 3.84 -24.24 24.43
N LEU A 678 4.53 -23.14 24.12
CA LEU A 678 4.70 -22.62 22.76
C LEU A 678 5.75 -23.42 21.98
N LEU A 679 6.75 -23.97 22.68
CA LEU A 679 7.83 -24.74 22.07
C LEU A 679 7.33 -26.03 21.40
N MET A 680 6.50 -26.81 22.10
CA MET A 680 5.94 -28.05 21.56
C MET A 680 5.19 -27.83 20.24
N GLN A 681 4.30 -26.84 20.23
CA GLN A 681 3.54 -26.48 19.03
C GLN A 681 4.47 -26.01 17.89
N SER A 682 5.48 -25.20 18.22
CA SER A 682 6.41 -24.65 17.22
C SER A 682 7.30 -25.72 16.59
N VAL A 683 7.74 -26.73 17.36
CA VAL A 683 8.50 -27.88 16.85
C VAL A 683 7.64 -28.66 15.86
N PHE A 684 6.42 -29.04 16.25
CA PHE A 684 5.52 -29.78 15.36
C PHE A 684 5.19 -29.00 14.09
N PHE A 685 4.97 -27.69 14.23
CA PHE A 685 4.76 -26.81 13.08
C PHE A 685 5.96 -26.77 12.15
N ALA A 686 7.18 -26.60 12.67
CA ALA A 686 8.38 -26.49 11.86
C ALA A 686 8.67 -27.79 11.09
N VAL A 687 8.49 -28.95 11.73
CA VAL A 687 8.66 -30.26 11.09
C VAL A 687 7.57 -30.49 10.05
N TRP A 688 6.30 -30.16 10.33
CA TRP A 688 5.25 -30.20 9.32
C TRP A 688 5.56 -29.30 8.11
N PHE A 689 5.98 -28.06 8.38
CA PHE A 689 6.17 -27.06 7.34
C PHE A 689 7.38 -27.32 6.45
N SER A 690 8.42 -27.99 6.96
CA SER A 690 9.69 -28.19 6.24
C SER A 690 10.07 -29.66 6.01
N GLY A 691 9.42 -30.60 6.68
CA GLY A 691 9.79 -32.02 6.68
C GLY A 691 9.66 -32.68 5.31
N ASP A 692 8.64 -32.35 4.53
CA ASP A 692 8.46 -32.78 3.14
C ASP A 692 9.67 -32.43 2.25
N LEU A 693 10.22 -31.22 2.34
CA LEU A 693 11.41 -30.83 1.57
C LEU A 693 12.66 -31.60 2.03
N ILE A 694 12.78 -31.87 3.34
CA ILE A 694 13.89 -32.67 3.90
C ILE A 694 13.80 -34.12 3.40
N ILE A 695 12.60 -34.71 3.42
CA ILE A 695 12.35 -36.07 2.91
C ILE A 695 12.70 -36.15 1.41
N VAL A 696 12.26 -35.16 0.61
CA VAL A 696 12.64 -35.06 -0.81
C VAL A 696 14.16 -35.04 -0.99
N ARG A 697 14.89 -34.26 -0.20
CA ARG A 697 16.35 -34.19 -0.31
C ARG A 697 17.06 -35.48 0.10
N GLN A 698 16.51 -36.22 1.07
CA GLN A 698 17.13 -37.44 1.60
C GLN A 698 16.82 -38.67 0.73
N LEU A 699 15.65 -38.72 0.10
CA LEU A 699 15.19 -39.88 -0.68
C LEU A 699 15.32 -39.71 -2.19
N LEU A 700 15.43 -38.47 -2.69
CA LEU A 700 15.55 -38.16 -4.12
C LEU A 700 16.86 -37.43 -4.44
N TRP A 701 17.15 -37.27 -5.74
CA TRP A 701 18.34 -36.59 -6.24
C TRP A 701 18.34 -35.07 -5.97
N PRO A 702 19.52 -34.41 -5.95
CA PRO A 702 19.64 -32.97 -5.63
C PRO A 702 18.74 -32.04 -6.48
N ASP A 703 18.57 -32.32 -7.77
CA ASP A 703 17.74 -31.49 -8.66
C ASP A 703 16.25 -31.55 -8.28
N ALA A 704 15.77 -32.67 -7.73
CA ALA A 704 14.41 -32.81 -7.25
C ALA A 704 14.12 -31.82 -6.12
N THR A 705 15.11 -31.56 -5.25
CA THR A 705 14.98 -30.61 -4.15
C THR A 705 14.84 -29.17 -4.67
N GLY A 706 15.58 -28.80 -5.71
CA GLY A 706 15.45 -27.48 -6.35
C GLY A 706 14.09 -27.28 -7.02
N ASN A 707 13.61 -28.31 -7.73
CA ASN A 707 12.27 -28.29 -8.36
C ASN A 707 11.16 -28.17 -7.31
N TYR A 708 11.22 -28.96 -6.25
CA TYR A 708 10.24 -28.92 -5.17
C TYR A 708 10.31 -27.60 -4.38
N GLY A 709 11.52 -27.08 -4.13
CA GLY A 709 11.73 -25.78 -3.51
C GLY A 709 11.09 -24.63 -4.32
N ALA A 710 11.23 -24.65 -5.65
CA ALA A 710 10.60 -23.66 -6.53
C ALA A 710 9.06 -23.75 -6.48
N ALA A 711 8.51 -24.97 -6.53
CA ALA A 711 7.07 -25.19 -6.40
C ALA A 711 6.52 -24.68 -5.07
N LYS A 712 7.24 -24.95 -3.97
CA LYS A 712 6.87 -24.52 -2.63
C LYS A 712 6.97 -23.01 -2.45
N ALA A 713 7.99 -22.37 -3.03
CA ALA A 713 8.12 -20.92 -3.04
C ALA A 713 6.92 -20.25 -3.73
N LEU A 714 6.46 -20.79 -4.87
CA LEU A 714 5.28 -20.30 -5.59
C LEU A 714 4.01 -20.38 -4.73
N VAL A 715 3.72 -21.54 -4.13
CA VAL A 715 2.48 -21.72 -3.37
C VAL A 715 2.50 -21.01 -2.01
N ASN A 716 3.68 -20.74 -1.43
CA ASN A 716 3.79 -20.07 -0.14
C ASN A 716 3.20 -18.64 -0.15
N VAL A 717 3.22 -17.98 -1.32
CA VAL A 717 2.62 -16.66 -1.52
C VAL A 717 1.11 -16.66 -1.25
N LEU A 718 0.44 -17.80 -1.43
CA LEU A 718 -1.01 -17.95 -1.20
C LEU A 718 -1.40 -17.67 0.26
N LEU A 719 -0.46 -17.80 1.21
CA LEU A 719 -0.72 -17.54 2.63
C LEU A 719 -0.81 -16.04 2.98
N LEU A 720 -0.40 -15.14 2.07
CA LEU A 720 -0.46 -13.69 2.30
C LEU A 720 -1.87 -13.22 2.65
N ALA A 721 -2.86 -13.67 1.88
CA ALA A 721 -4.25 -13.26 2.06
C ALA A 721 -4.88 -13.83 3.36
N PRO A 722 -4.81 -15.13 3.65
CA PRO A 722 -5.29 -15.66 4.93
C PRO A 722 -4.61 -15.06 6.16
N ALA A 723 -3.30 -14.80 6.10
CA ALA A 723 -2.58 -14.16 7.20
C ALA A 723 -3.07 -12.72 7.44
N ALA A 724 -3.36 -11.98 6.37
CA ALA A 724 -3.97 -10.65 6.44
C ALA A 724 -5.32 -10.67 7.16
N ILE A 725 -6.18 -11.60 6.73
CA ILE A 725 -7.52 -11.76 7.26
C ILE A 725 -7.44 -12.15 8.73
N GLY A 726 -6.62 -13.14 9.07
CA GLY A 726 -6.42 -13.61 10.44
C GLY A 726 -5.91 -12.54 11.41
N THR A 727 -4.95 -11.71 10.99
CA THR A 727 -4.41 -10.62 11.81
C THR A 727 -5.41 -9.47 12.02
N ALA A 728 -6.29 -9.22 11.05
CA ALA A 728 -7.36 -8.22 11.18
C ALA A 728 -8.53 -8.70 12.07
N ILE A 729 -8.75 -10.01 12.14
CA ILE A 729 -9.86 -10.65 12.86
C ILE A 729 -9.59 -10.73 14.36
N LEU A 730 -8.37 -11.12 14.75
CA LEU A 730 -8.00 -11.41 16.14
C LEU A 730 -8.46 -10.34 17.15
N PRO A 731 -8.28 -9.02 16.90
CA PRO A 731 -8.63 -8.01 17.90
C PRO A 731 -10.13 -7.70 18.00
N ARG A 732 -10.93 -8.17 17.03
CA ARG A 732 -12.39 -8.02 17.02
C ARG A 732 -13.06 -9.18 17.75
N VAL A 733 -12.57 -10.41 17.57
CA VAL A 733 -13.09 -11.61 18.24
C VAL A 733 -13.05 -11.45 19.76
N ALA A 734 -11.94 -10.90 20.29
CA ALA A 734 -11.78 -10.65 21.73
C ALA A 734 -12.77 -9.63 22.33
N ARG A 735 -13.61 -8.98 21.50
CA ARG A 735 -14.59 -7.97 21.91
C ARG A 735 -16.05 -8.36 21.57
N LEU A 736 -16.27 -9.50 20.92
CA LEU A 736 -17.61 -9.96 20.55
C LEU A 736 -18.25 -10.69 21.72
N GLY A 737 -19.54 -10.45 21.96
CA GLY A 737 -20.35 -11.29 22.84
C GLY A 737 -20.47 -12.71 22.28
N GLU A 738 -20.58 -13.70 23.16
CA GLU A 738 -20.47 -15.13 22.83
C GLU A 738 -21.41 -15.59 21.70
N GLY A 739 -22.63 -15.05 21.62
CA GLY A 739 -23.61 -15.36 20.57
C GLY A 739 -23.27 -14.82 19.16
N SER A 740 -22.33 -13.88 19.02
CA SER A 740 -21.96 -13.28 17.72
C SER A 740 -20.71 -13.91 17.09
N VAL A 741 -19.97 -14.73 17.84
CA VAL A 741 -18.69 -15.33 17.42
C VAL A 741 -18.89 -16.29 16.24
N ALA A 742 -19.94 -17.12 16.26
CA ALA A 742 -20.23 -18.08 15.19
C ALA A 742 -20.49 -17.39 13.84
N ARG A 743 -21.34 -16.35 13.83
CA ARG A 743 -21.66 -15.57 12.62
C ARG A 743 -20.43 -14.84 12.10
N TYR A 744 -19.61 -14.30 12.99
CA TYR A 744 -18.36 -13.63 12.63
C TYR A 744 -17.31 -14.61 12.08
N MET A 745 -17.20 -15.80 12.66
CA MET A 745 -16.34 -16.88 12.16
C MET A 745 -16.78 -17.32 10.76
N LEU A 746 -18.08 -17.51 10.52
CA LEU A 746 -18.62 -17.82 9.19
C LEU A 746 -18.30 -16.71 8.18
N ALA A 747 -18.47 -15.44 8.54
CA ALA A 747 -18.14 -14.32 7.67
C ALA A 747 -16.64 -14.25 7.36
N ALA A 748 -15.78 -14.50 8.36
CA ALA A 748 -14.33 -14.58 8.20
C ALA A 748 -13.90 -15.72 7.27
N LEU A 749 -14.51 -16.90 7.44
CA LEU A 749 -14.25 -18.06 6.59
C LEU A 749 -14.75 -17.84 5.16
N ALA A 750 -15.93 -17.23 4.99
CA ALA A 750 -16.47 -16.85 3.68
C ALA A 750 -15.55 -15.85 2.98
N LEU A 751 -15.08 -14.82 3.68
CA LEU A 751 -14.10 -13.86 3.13
C LEU A 751 -12.79 -14.56 2.74
N THR A 752 -12.32 -15.48 3.59
CA THR A 752 -11.12 -16.28 3.31
C THR A 752 -11.34 -17.15 2.06
N ALA A 753 -12.52 -17.77 1.91
CA ALA A 753 -12.85 -18.57 0.73
C ALA A 753 -12.88 -17.72 -0.55
N VAL A 754 -13.54 -16.56 -0.52
CA VAL A 754 -13.63 -15.64 -1.67
C VAL A 754 -12.26 -15.20 -2.17
N VAL A 755 -11.28 -15.05 -1.28
CA VAL A 755 -9.92 -14.62 -1.66
C VAL A 755 -9.00 -15.81 -1.95
N THR A 756 -9.00 -16.84 -1.12
CA THR A 756 -8.06 -17.95 -1.20
C THR A 756 -8.43 -18.97 -2.28
N LEU A 757 -9.70 -19.26 -2.52
CA LEU A 757 -10.09 -20.24 -3.54
C LEU A 757 -9.71 -19.81 -4.96
N PRO A 758 -9.93 -18.55 -5.39
CA PRO A 758 -9.45 -18.12 -6.71
C PRO A 758 -7.93 -18.17 -6.84
N LEU A 759 -7.18 -17.88 -5.77
CA LEU A 759 -5.73 -17.94 -5.78
C LEU A 759 -5.22 -19.39 -5.87
N VAL A 760 -5.85 -20.32 -5.14
CA VAL A 760 -5.55 -21.76 -5.22
C VAL A 760 -5.89 -22.30 -6.60
N ALA A 761 -7.07 -21.96 -7.13
CA ALA A 761 -7.48 -22.36 -8.48
C ALA A 761 -6.52 -21.79 -9.54
N GLY A 762 -6.12 -20.53 -9.42
CA GLY A 762 -5.14 -19.90 -10.29
C GLY A 762 -3.78 -20.60 -10.23
N ALA A 763 -3.28 -20.92 -9.04
CA ALA A 763 -2.03 -21.67 -8.88
C ALA A 763 -2.13 -23.10 -9.45
N ALA A 764 -3.27 -23.77 -9.29
CA ALA A 764 -3.49 -25.12 -9.81
C ALA A 764 -3.61 -25.15 -11.34
N LEU A 765 -4.35 -24.21 -11.93
CA LEU A 765 -4.60 -24.14 -13.38
C LEU A 765 -3.42 -23.56 -14.16
N PHE A 766 -2.76 -22.53 -13.62
CA PHE A 766 -1.68 -21.81 -14.29
C PHE A 766 -0.30 -22.11 -13.73
N GLY A 767 -0.17 -23.04 -12.78
CA GLY A 767 1.08 -23.36 -12.09
C GLY A 767 2.26 -23.65 -13.01
N SER A 768 2.03 -24.39 -14.09
CA SER A 768 3.06 -24.67 -15.10
C SER A 768 3.58 -23.41 -15.79
N ARG A 769 2.66 -22.54 -16.23
CA ARG A 769 2.99 -21.24 -16.85
C ARG A 769 3.66 -20.31 -15.85
N LEU A 770 3.19 -20.26 -14.61
CA LEU A 770 3.76 -19.44 -13.55
C LEU A 770 5.18 -19.89 -13.19
N ILE A 771 5.45 -21.19 -13.11
CA ILE A 771 6.81 -21.72 -12.90
C ILE A 771 7.71 -21.33 -14.07
N ALA A 772 7.26 -21.52 -15.31
CA ALA A 772 8.05 -21.17 -16.50
C ALA A 772 8.37 -19.67 -16.55
N ILE A 773 7.40 -18.80 -16.23
CA ILE A 773 7.58 -17.35 -16.22
C ILE A 773 8.48 -16.92 -15.06
N LEU A 774 8.28 -17.42 -13.85
CA LEU A 774 8.98 -16.89 -12.67
C LEU A 774 10.35 -17.53 -12.50
N PHE A 775 10.43 -18.85 -12.57
CA PHE A 775 11.63 -19.64 -12.28
C PHE A 775 12.42 -20.03 -13.54
N GLY A 776 11.80 -19.92 -14.73
CA GLY A 776 12.40 -20.26 -16.02
C GLY A 776 12.32 -21.75 -16.35
N ALA A 777 12.82 -22.14 -17.53
CA ALA A 777 12.81 -23.52 -18.00
C ALA A 777 13.76 -24.48 -17.22
N LYS A 778 14.56 -23.95 -16.29
CA LYS A 778 15.53 -24.71 -15.47
C LYS A 778 14.86 -25.71 -14.50
N TYR A 779 13.57 -25.57 -14.23
CA TYR A 779 12.83 -26.37 -13.25
C TYR A 779 11.67 -27.13 -13.90
N PRO A 780 11.95 -28.13 -14.76
CA PRO A 780 10.93 -28.81 -15.57
C PRO A 780 9.93 -29.61 -14.73
N TYR A 781 10.33 -30.10 -13.55
CA TYR A 781 9.49 -30.93 -12.67
C TYR A 781 8.77 -30.12 -11.59
N ALA A 782 9.10 -28.82 -11.43
CA ALA A 782 8.51 -27.99 -10.40
C ALA A 782 7.00 -27.78 -10.58
N ALA A 783 6.47 -27.87 -11.80
CA ALA A 783 5.03 -27.70 -12.05
C ALA A 783 4.18 -28.84 -11.47
N GLN A 784 4.70 -30.07 -11.42
CA GLN A 784 3.94 -31.27 -11.03
C GLN A 784 3.32 -31.17 -9.63
N PRO A 785 4.07 -30.78 -8.57
CA PRO A 785 3.50 -30.68 -7.22
C PRO A 785 2.65 -29.41 -6.96
N VAL A 786 2.65 -28.40 -7.85
CA VAL A 786 2.06 -27.08 -7.55
C VAL A 786 0.58 -27.15 -7.22
N ALA A 787 -0.22 -27.88 -8.02
CA ALA A 787 -1.65 -27.94 -7.80
C ALA A 787 -2.00 -28.57 -6.43
N ILE A 788 -1.30 -29.64 -6.05
CA ILE A 788 -1.50 -30.34 -4.78
C ILE A 788 -1.04 -29.45 -3.62
N LEU A 789 0.15 -28.87 -3.73
CA LEU A 789 0.68 -27.94 -2.72
C LEU A 789 -0.19 -26.70 -2.54
N ALA A 790 -0.79 -26.18 -3.62
CA ALA A 790 -1.70 -25.05 -3.56
C ALA A 790 -2.95 -25.37 -2.73
N VAL A 791 -3.52 -26.57 -2.89
CA VAL A 791 -4.62 -27.05 -2.04
C VAL A 791 -4.19 -27.14 -0.58
N GLY A 792 -3.01 -27.72 -0.30
CA GLY A 792 -2.46 -27.79 1.05
C GLY A 792 -2.28 -26.41 1.69
N MET A 793 -1.75 -25.43 0.94
CA MET A 793 -1.56 -24.07 1.43
C MET A 793 -2.88 -23.32 1.61
N GLY A 794 -3.87 -23.59 0.74
CA GLY A 794 -5.23 -23.07 0.88
C GLY A 794 -5.90 -23.55 2.17
N LEU A 795 -5.85 -24.86 2.44
CA LEU A 795 -6.34 -25.46 3.68
C LEU A 795 -5.64 -24.85 4.90
N HIS A 796 -4.31 -24.71 4.84
CA HIS A 796 -3.55 -24.03 5.89
C HIS A 796 -3.99 -22.57 6.11
N GLY A 797 -4.40 -21.88 5.04
CA GLY A 797 -5.01 -20.55 5.11
C GLY A 797 -6.27 -20.52 5.97
N PHE A 798 -7.22 -21.42 5.71
CA PHE A 798 -8.42 -21.57 6.54
C PHE A 798 -8.09 -21.90 7.99
N TYR A 799 -7.18 -22.85 8.20
CA TYR A 799 -6.68 -23.19 9.53
C TYR A 799 -6.16 -21.96 10.29
N THR A 800 -5.37 -21.09 9.65
CA THR A 800 -4.81 -19.88 10.29
C THR A 800 -5.91 -18.94 10.79
N VAL A 801 -7.00 -18.80 10.04
CA VAL A 801 -8.13 -17.95 10.43
C VAL A 801 -8.89 -18.55 11.62
N ILE A 802 -9.21 -19.84 11.58
CA ILE A 802 -9.88 -20.54 12.70
C ILE A 802 -9.01 -20.49 13.96
N ARG A 803 -7.71 -20.77 13.80
CA ARG A 803 -6.71 -20.72 14.87
C ARG A 803 -6.70 -19.36 15.56
N ASN A 804 -6.64 -18.27 14.81
CA ASN A 804 -6.58 -16.93 15.39
C ASN A 804 -7.86 -16.60 16.16
N ILE A 805 -9.03 -17.09 15.72
CA ILE A 805 -10.29 -16.95 16.46
C ILE A 805 -10.21 -17.72 17.79
N LEU A 806 -9.77 -18.98 17.77
CA LEU A 806 -9.65 -19.81 18.99
C LEU A 806 -8.61 -19.28 19.98
N ILE A 807 -7.51 -18.70 19.50
CA ILE A 807 -6.53 -18.01 20.34
C ILE A 807 -7.18 -16.77 20.98
N GLY A 808 -7.98 -16.02 20.23
CA GLY A 808 -8.77 -14.90 20.76
C GLY A 808 -9.77 -15.31 21.86
N LEU A 809 -10.25 -16.56 21.81
CA LEU A 809 -11.11 -17.16 22.84
C LEU A 809 -10.34 -17.80 24.01
N GLY A 810 -9.01 -17.64 24.06
CA GLY A 810 -8.17 -18.14 25.16
C GLY A 810 -7.92 -19.65 25.14
N ARG A 811 -8.08 -20.34 24.00
CA ARG A 811 -7.89 -21.80 23.88
C ARG A 811 -6.70 -22.20 23.01
N PRO A 812 -5.43 -21.89 23.39
CA PRO A 812 -4.26 -22.17 22.56
C PRO A 812 -3.84 -23.65 22.51
N GLY A 813 -4.30 -24.49 23.45
CA GLY A 813 -3.81 -25.87 23.59
C GLY A 813 -4.12 -26.81 22.42
N ILE A 814 -5.26 -26.60 21.73
CA ILE A 814 -5.65 -27.42 20.57
C ILE A 814 -4.70 -27.26 19.38
N ASP A 815 -3.99 -26.14 19.33
CA ASP A 815 -3.06 -25.80 18.26
C ASP A 815 -1.86 -26.76 18.20
N ALA A 816 -1.39 -27.19 19.37
CA ALA A 816 -0.30 -28.15 19.50
C ALA A 816 -0.72 -29.54 19.00
N VAL A 817 -1.92 -30.00 19.39
CA VAL A 817 -2.47 -31.29 18.97
C VAL A 817 -2.67 -31.34 17.45
N ALA A 818 -3.29 -30.32 16.88
CA ALA A 818 -3.49 -30.22 15.43
C ALA A 818 -2.15 -30.22 14.67
N SER A 819 -1.15 -29.48 15.15
CA SER A 819 0.18 -29.41 14.53
C SER A 819 0.94 -30.73 14.66
N GLY A 820 0.83 -31.43 15.79
CA GLY A 820 1.44 -32.75 16.01
C GLY A 820 0.86 -33.81 15.09
N ALA A 821 -0.47 -33.86 14.93
CA ALA A 821 -1.13 -34.76 13.97
C ALA A 821 -0.69 -34.45 12.53
N ALA A 822 -0.62 -33.17 12.15
CA ALA A 822 -0.15 -32.74 10.84
C ALA A 822 1.29 -33.20 10.54
N MET A 823 2.17 -33.05 11.53
CA MET A 823 3.56 -33.51 11.48
C MET A 823 3.63 -35.02 11.27
N LEU A 824 2.94 -35.81 12.10
CA LEU A 824 2.94 -37.27 12.00
C LEU A 824 2.40 -37.74 10.66
N CYS A 825 1.30 -37.15 10.17
CA CYS A 825 0.77 -37.43 8.84
C CYS A 825 1.78 -37.11 7.74
N THR A 826 2.42 -35.94 7.79
CA THR A 826 3.36 -35.52 6.73
C THR A 826 4.62 -36.38 6.71
N VAL A 827 5.18 -36.70 7.87
CA VAL A 827 6.38 -37.55 7.95
C VAL A 827 6.04 -38.99 7.57
N GLY A 828 4.98 -39.57 8.15
CA GLY A 828 4.59 -40.96 7.87
C GLY A 828 4.20 -41.18 6.40
N ILE A 829 3.35 -40.31 5.85
CA ILE A 829 2.94 -40.39 4.44
C ILE A 829 4.11 -40.04 3.52
N GLY A 830 4.95 -39.06 3.90
CA GLY A 830 6.13 -38.67 3.13
C GLY A 830 7.12 -39.82 2.96
N LEU A 831 7.45 -40.51 4.05
CA LEU A 831 8.35 -41.68 4.00
C LEU A 831 7.76 -42.83 3.16
N ALA A 832 6.44 -42.98 3.11
CA ALA A 832 5.77 -44.02 2.32
C ALA A 832 5.60 -43.68 0.83
N LEU A 833 5.19 -42.44 0.51
CA LEU A 833 4.82 -42.04 -0.85
C LEU A 833 5.97 -41.43 -1.65
N VAL A 834 6.93 -40.75 -1.03
CA VAL A 834 8.04 -40.10 -1.76
C VAL A 834 8.89 -41.10 -2.57
N PRO A 835 9.23 -42.30 -2.07
CA PRO A 835 9.96 -43.29 -2.87
C PRO A 835 9.23 -43.73 -4.14
N ARG A 836 7.90 -43.77 -4.12
CA ARG A 836 7.07 -44.29 -5.23
C ARG A 836 6.56 -43.20 -6.18
N PHE A 837 6.21 -42.03 -5.63
CA PHE A 837 5.54 -40.93 -6.35
C PHE A 837 6.39 -39.65 -6.44
N GLY A 838 7.63 -39.67 -5.96
CA GLY A 838 8.57 -38.55 -6.07
C GLY A 838 8.03 -37.24 -5.47
N LEU A 839 8.13 -36.16 -6.24
CA LEU A 839 7.68 -34.81 -5.83
C LEU A 839 6.18 -34.73 -5.54
N VAL A 840 5.38 -35.50 -6.27
CA VAL A 840 3.93 -35.57 -6.07
C VAL A 840 3.63 -36.24 -4.73
N GLY A 841 4.37 -37.29 -4.37
CA GLY A 841 4.27 -37.95 -3.06
C GLY A 841 4.57 -37.00 -1.89
N ALA A 842 5.58 -36.14 -2.03
CA ALA A 842 5.90 -35.12 -1.04
C ALA A 842 4.80 -34.06 -0.90
N ALA A 843 4.23 -33.61 -2.02
CA ALA A 843 3.13 -32.66 -2.04
C ALA A 843 1.87 -33.22 -1.39
N ILE A 844 1.55 -34.50 -1.64
CA ILE A 844 0.43 -35.21 -1.00
C ILE A 844 0.66 -35.29 0.51
N ALA A 845 1.87 -35.66 0.94
CA ALA A 845 2.20 -35.74 2.36
C ALA A 845 1.96 -34.41 3.09
N PHE A 846 2.49 -33.31 2.54
CA PHE A 846 2.29 -31.97 3.08
C PHE A 846 0.80 -31.57 3.13
N THR A 847 0.08 -31.83 2.04
CA THR A 847 -1.34 -31.46 1.87
C THR A 847 -2.24 -32.25 2.81
N THR A 848 -1.99 -33.54 3.00
CA THR A 848 -2.72 -34.37 3.97
C THR A 848 -2.45 -33.92 5.40
N GLY A 849 -1.21 -33.53 5.72
CA GLY A 849 -0.90 -32.88 6.98
C GLY A 849 -1.68 -31.58 7.19
N ALA A 850 -1.75 -30.73 6.16
CA ALA A 850 -2.53 -29.49 6.19
C ALA A 850 -4.03 -29.75 6.40
N ALA A 851 -4.56 -30.76 5.70
CA ALA A 851 -5.95 -31.19 5.82
C ALA A 851 -6.27 -31.69 7.23
N MET A 852 -5.44 -32.58 7.79
CA MET A 852 -5.60 -33.10 9.15
C MET A 852 -5.58 -31.96 10.18
N ARG A 853 -4.63 -31.03 10.04
CA ARG A 853 -4.52 -29.84 10.91
C ARG A 853 -5.79 -28.98 10.89
N THR A 854 -6.31 -28.74 9.69
CA THR A 854 -7.51 -27.92 9.46
C THR A 854 -8.77 -28.62 9.95
N ALA A 855 -8.87 -29.93 9.75
CA ALA A 855 -9.99 -30.74 10.20
C ALA A 855 -10.07 -30.76 11.74
N ILE A 856 -8.96 -31.03 12.44
CA ILE A 856 -8.92 -31.06 13.92
C ILE A 856 -9.37 -29.72 14.49
N ILE A 857 -8.83 -28.61 13.98
CA ILE A 857 -9.18 -27.28 14.51
C ILE A 857 -10.62 -26.89 14.15
N GLY A 858 -11.09 -27.28 12.97
CA GLY A 858 -12.45 -27.02 12.49
C GLY A 858 -13.49 -27.78 13.32
N THR A 859 -13.28 -29.08 13.52
CA THR A 859 -14.16 -29.91 14.36
C THR A 859 -14.23 -29.38 15.79
N PHE A 860 -13.09 -29.00 16.36
CA PHE A 860 -13.07 -28.39 17.69
C PHE A 860 -13.81 -27.05 17.75
N ALA A 861 -13.65 -26.21 16.72
CA ALA A 861 -14.38 -24.94 16.64
C ALA A 861 -15.90 -25.15 16.54
N VAL A 862 -16.35 -26.12 15.73
CA VAL A 862 -17.78 -26.48 15.62
C VAL A 862 -18.30 -27.03 16.93
N TRP A 863 -17.60 -28.00 17.54
CA TRP A 863 -17.97 -28.59 18.83
C TRP A 863 -18.14 -27.51 19.90
N ASN A 864 -17.17 -26.59 20.01
CA ASN A 864 -17.21 -25.53 21.00
C ASN A 864 -18.39 -24.57 20.81
N LEU A 865 -18.70 -24.21 19.56
CA LEU A 865 -19.86 -23.37 19.26
C LEU A 865 -21.19 -24.08 19.54
N TRP A 866 -21.23 -25.41 19.38
CA TRP A 866 -22.41 -26.23 19.59
C TRP A 866 -22.70 -26.46 21.08
N THR A 867 -21.68 -26.77 21.89
CA THR A 867 -21.83 -26.97 23.35
C THR A 867 -22.28 -25.70 24.09
N HIS A 868 -21.88 -24.51 23.61
CA HIS A 868 -22.33 -23.24 24.18
C HIS A 868 -23.78 -22.88 23.80
N GLN A 869 -24.33 -23.42 22.70
CA GLN A 869 -25.74 -23.23 22.34
C GLN A 869 -26.68 -24.10 23.19
N LEU A 870 -26.27 -25.31 23.57
CA LEU A 870 -27.08 -26.23 24.38
C LEU A 870 -27.30 -25.74 25.82
N HIS A 871 -26.27 -25.13 26.45
CA HIS A 871 -26.41 -24.57 27.81
C HIS A 871 -27.37 -23.37 27.90
N HIS A 872 -27.78 -22.78 26.77
CA HIS A 872 -28.82 -21.74 26.72
C HIS A 872 -30.24 -22.27 26.47
N VAL A 873 -30.40 -23.56 26.14
CA VAL A 873 -31.71 -24.17 25.87
C VAL A 873 -32.25 -24.92 27.10
N ASP A 874 -31.40 -25.40 28.00
CA ASP A 874 -31.82 -26.30 29.10
C ASP A 874 -32.03 -25.64 30.48
N VAL A 875 -32.04 -24.30 30.60
CA VAL A 875 -32.30 -23.62 31.89
C VAL A 875 -33.42 -22.59 31.79
N ALA A 876 -34.66 -23.10 31.73
CA ALA A 876 -35.84 -22.76 32.55
C ALA A 876 -37.18 -22.85 31.79
N PRO A 877 -38.32 -23.28 32.42
CA PRO A 877 -38.47 -23.87 33.76
C PRO A 877 -39.34 -25.15 33.79
N ALA A 878 -38.86 -26.20 34.45
CA ALA A 878 -39.67 -27.33 34.93
C ALA A 878 -40.08 -27.18 36.42
N LEU A 879 -40.15 -25.95 36.94
CA LEU A 879 -40.54 -25.66 38.33
C LEU A 879 -41.79 -24.77 38.40
N GLN A 880 -42.87 -25.20 37.75
CA GLN A 880 -44.22 -24.67 37.98
C GLN A 880 -45.30 -25.77 37.98
N ALA A 881 -44.96 -26.99 38.40
CA ALA A 881 -45.96 -28.02 38.65
C ALA A 881 -45.57 -28.87 39.87
N GLN A 882 -45.96 -28.39 41.06
CA GLN A 882 -46.60 -29.15 42.16
C GLN A 882 -46.34 -28.44 43.49
N THR A 883 -47.47 -28.06 44.12
CA THR A 883 -47.73 -27.73 45.53
C THR A 883 -47.00 -26.55 46.16
#